data_AF-A0A3R6URX6-F1
#
_entry.id   AF-A0A3R6URX6-F1
#
_cell.length_a   1.000
_cell.length_b   1.000
_cell.length_c   1.000
_cell.angle_alpha   90.00
_cell.angle_beta   90.00
_cell.angle_gamma   90.00
#
_symmetry.space_group_name_H-M   'P 1'
#
loop_
_entity.id
_entity.type
_entity.pdbx_description
1 polymer ?
#
loop_
_entity_poly.entity_id
_entity_poly.type
_entity_poly.pdbx_seq_one_letter_code
_entity_poly.pdbx_strand_id
1 'polypeptide(L)'
;MNKKLAKLGAASLLAVGAGTMLMKKNSMGEKNPQTKAQRQKELEEYRNTERGKQAKNSKGIYYSNGNYEAFARPEKPEGVDEKSAYIVGSGLAALAAACFLVRDGQMKGEHIHILEAMDIAGGACDGIEDPLRGYVMRGGREMEDHFECLWDLFHSIPSLEIPGASVLDEYYWLNKHDPNYSLCRATKNRGEDAHTDGKFNLSQKGCMEIMKLFFTRDEDLYDKKIEDVFDDEVFGSTFWLYWRTMFAFETWHSALEMKLYFQRFIHHIGGLPDFSALKFTKYNQYDSLILPMQKYLEDAGVQFQFNTRVTNVLFDIDGTKKTAKKIICSVNGMETEIPLTEKDLVFVTNGSCTEGTIYGDQDHAPVGDAERRVSGCWELWKNIAKQHDAFGHPEKFCSDIEKTNWESATVTTSDDTIISYIQKICKRDPRSGRVVTGGIVSCQDSKWLLSWTINRQGQFKNQKKEEICAWIYSLFTDVPGDYIKKPMRECTGKEITAEWLYHMGVPADQIDELAENHAVCVPTMMPYITAFFMPRRKGDRPDVIPDGCVNFAFLGQFAETPRDTIFTTEYSVRTAMESVYGLLGVDRGVPEVWGSVYDIRNLLDSTVKLMDGKSPLEMELPGPLNMLKKPLLKKIKGTVIEKVLRDHDIIRDGMI
;
A
#
# COMPACT_ATOMS: atom_id res chain seq x y z
N MET A 1 -46.26 -5.87 -42.56
CA MET A 1 -46.91 -5.47 -41.29
C MET A 1 -45.92 -5.64 -40.15
N ASN A 2 -45.55 -4.52 -39.49
CA ASN A 2 -45.24 -4.31 -38.06
C ASN A 2 -45.20 -5.56 -37.13
N LYS A 3 -44.28 -5.75 -36.16
CA LYS A 3 -43.83 -4.83 -35.08
C LYS A 3 -42.54 -5.36 -34.37
N LYS A 4 -41.84 -4.42 -33.70
CA LYS A 4 -40.62 -4.43 -32.87
C LYS A 4 -40.64 -5.28 -31.56
N LEU A 5 -39.44 -5.35 -30.94
CA LEU A 5 -39.01 -5.75 -29.56
C LEU A 5 -38.53 -7.22 -29.44
N ALA A 6 -37.36 -7.56 -28.91
CA ALA A 6 -36.53 -6.94 -27.87
C ALA A 6 -35.00 -7.17 -28.08
N LYS A 7 -34.21 -6.16 -27.71
CA LYS A 7 -32.75 -6.15 -27.54
C LYS A 7 -32.46 -6.16 -26.04
N LEU A 8 -31.46 -6.93 -25.61
CA LEU A 8 -30.60 -6.84 -24.39
C LEU A 8 -30.01 -8.26 -24.25
N GLY A 9 -28.71 -8.55 -24.19
CA GLY A 9 -27.59 -7.91 -23.54
C GLY A 9 -26.83 -9.07 -22.87
N ALA A 10 -25.69 -9.50 -23.41
CA ALA A 10 -24.91 -10.61 -22.89
C ALA A 10 -23.43 -10.37 -23.19
N ALA A 11 -22.76 -9.70 -22.26
CA ALA A 11 -21.33 -9.49 -22.23
C ALA A 11 -20.71 -10.51 -21.29
N SER A 12 -19.63 -11.15 -21.76
CA SER A 12 -18.58 -11.91 -21.07
C SER A 12 -18.40 -13.34 -21.62
N LEU A 13 -17.53 -13.49 -22.65
CA LEU A 13 -16.73 -14.69 -22.99
C LEU A 13 -16.14 -14.55 -24.41
N LEU A 14 -15.13 -13.68 -24.62
CA LEU A 14 -14.31 -13.71 -25.86
C LEU A 14 -12.91 -13.13 -25.60
N ALA A 15 -12.02 -13.94 -24.99
CA ALA A 15 -10.58 -13.67 -24.94
C ALA A 15 -9.77 -14.46 -25.99
N VAL A 16 -10.42 -15.23 -26.88
CA VAL A 16 -9.75 -15.89 -28.01
C VAL A 16 -10.59 -15.66 -29.26
N GLY A 17 -10.27 -14.58 -29.99
CA GLY A 17 -11.03 -14.11 -31.16
C GLY A 17 -11.20 -12.58 -31.24
N ALA A 18 -10.29 -11.80 -30.64
CA ALA A 18 -10.29 -10.35 -30.75
C ALA A 18 -9.67 -9.93 -32.08
N GLY A 19 -10.49 -9.63 -33.09
CA GLY A 19 -10.00 -9.02 -34.33
C GLY A 19 -11.07 -8.55 -35.32
N THR A 20 -12.22 -9.21 -35.43
CA THR A 20 -13.10 -8.96 -36.60
C THR A 20 -14.60 -8.78 -36.36
N MET A 21 -15.15 -8.83 -35.15
CA MET A 21 -16.62 -8.83 -35.01
C MET A 21 -17.27 -8.03 -33.86
N LEU A 22 -16.75 -6.84 -33.52
CA LEU A 22 -17.50 -5.86 -32.71
C LEU A 22 -17.33 -4.44 -33.26
N MET A 23 -18.05 -4.17 -34.36
CA MET A 23 -18.30 -2.81 -34.90
C MET A 23 -19.77 -2.74 -35.34
N LYS A 24 -20.67 -2.31 -34.45
CA LYS A 24 -21.95 -1.59 -34.69
C LYS A 24 -22.89 -1.74 -33.47
N LYS A 25 -23.62 -0.73 -32.98
CA LYS A 25 -23.91 0.63 -33.45
C LYS A 25 -24.64 1.33 -32.28
N ASN A 26 -23.98 2.22 -31.54
CA ASN A 26 -24.66 3.37 -30.94
C ASN A 26 -24.47 4.52 -31.92
N SER A 27 -25.58 5.07 -32.37
CA SER A 27 -25.62 6.16 -33.34
C SER A 27 -25.31 7.48 -32.66
N MET A 28 -24.03 7.86 -32.65
CA MET A 28 -23.58 9.24 -32.78
C MET A 28 -22.23 9.18 -33.49
N GLY A 29 -22.10 9.92 -34.59
CA GLY A 29 -20.91 9.96 -35.44
C GLY A 29 -21.13 9.31 -36.80
N GLU A 30 -21.28 10.14 -37.81
CA GLU A 30 -21.06 9.78 -39.21
C GLU A 30 -19.81 8.91 -39.34
N LYS A 31 -19.84 7.90 -40.21
CA LYS A 31 -18.63 7.15 -40.59
C LYS A 31 -17.70 8.13 -41.32
N ASN A 32 -16.89 8.85 -40.56
CA ASN A 32 -16.00 9.88 -41.06
C ASN A 32 -14.92 9.20 -41.94
N PRO A 33 -14.87 9.45 -43.27
CA PRO A 33 -13.86 8.87 -44.17
C PRO A 33 -12.42 9.09 -43.68
N GLN A 34 -12.19 10.14 -42.89
CA GLN A 34 -10.91 10.45 -42.24
C GLN A 34 -10.41 9.33 -41.33
N THR A 35 -11.26 8.65 -40.56
CA THR A 35 -10.82 7.58 -39.62
C THR A 35 -10.38 6.31 -40.35
N LYS A 36 -10.99 6.01 -41.51
CA LYS A 36 -10.60 4.86 -42.33
C LYS A 36 -9.30 5.13 -43.08
N ALA A 37 -9.14 6.34 -43.62
CA ALA A 37 -7.89 6.78 -44.23
C ALA A 37 -6.73 6.84 -43.22
N GLN A 38 -6.99 7.30 -41.99
CA GLN A 38 -6.02 7.29 -40.90
C GLN A 38 -5.62 5.86 -40.52
N ARG A 39 -6.58 4.93 -40.40
CA ARG A 39 -6.26 3.53 -40.14
C ARG A 39 -5.50 2.85 -41.27
N GLN A 40 -5.83 3.19 -42.52
CA GLN A 40 -5.10 2.72 -43.69
C GLN A 40 -3.65 3.21 -43.65
N LYS A 41 -3.45 4.49 -43.37
CA LYS A 41 -2.14 5.12 -43.20
C LYS A 41 -1.35 4.48 -42.05
N GLU A 42 -1.96 4.24 -40.89
CA GLU A 42 -1.33 3.53 -39.76
C GLU A 42 -0.86 2.12 -40.16
N LEU A 43 -1.65 1.40 -40.97
CA LEU A 43 -1.27 0.06 -41.46
C LEU A 43 -0.14 0.12 -42.49
N GLU A 44 -0.11 1.15 -43.34
CA GLU A 44 0.96 1.38 -44.32
C GLU A 44 2.27 1.82 -43.64
N GLU A 45 2.18 2.57 -42.53
CA GLU A 45 3.31 3.00 -41.70
C GLU A 45 3.76 1.94 -40.69
N TYR A 46 2.94 0.90 -40.43
CA TYR A 46 3.26 -0.17 -39.48
C TYR A 46 4.52 -0.95 -39.89
N ARG A 47 5.41 -1.15 -38.92
CA ARG A 47 6.61 -1.96 -39.05
C ARG A 47 6.68 -2.94 -37.88
N ASN A 48 7.01 -4.21 -38.16
CA ASN A 48 7.32 -5.22 -37.14
C ASN A 48 8.70 -4.93 -36.53
N THR A 49 8.77 -4.06 -35.52
CA THR A 49 10.04 -3.69 -34.89
C THR A 49 9.85 -3.36 -33.41
N GLU A 50 10.83 -3.73 -32.58
CA GLU A 50 10.93 -3.33 -31.17
C GLU A 50 11.55 -1.92 -31.02
N ARG A 51 11.87 -1.23 -32.13
CA ARG A 51 12.41 0.13 -32.09
C ARG A 51 11.43 1.06 -31.36
N GLY A 52 11.96 1.81 -30.39
CA GLY A 52 11.16 2.72 -29.56
C GLY A 52 10.58 2.09 -28.30
N LYS A 53 10.85 0.82 -27.99
CA LYS A 53 10.43 0.20 -26.72
C LYS A 53 10.97 0.93 -25.48
N GLN A 54 12.16 1.51 -25.58
CA GLN A 54 12.80 2.34 -24.56
C GLN A 54 12.50 3.84 -24.75
N ALA A 55 11.50 4.20 -25.56
CA ALA A 55 11.10 5.58 -25.71
C ALA A 55 10.58 6.12 -24.36
N LYS A 56 11.24 7.17 -23.89
CA LYS A 56 10.87 7.84 -22.64
C LYS A 56 9.48 8.47 -22.79
N ASN A 57 8.66 8.34 -21.74
CA ASN A 57 7.34 8.96 -21.63
C ASN A 57 7.47 10.47 -21.36
N SER A 58 6.36 11.16 -21.14
CA SER A 58 6.36 12.61 -20.87
C SER A 58 7.14 13.02 -19.61
N LYS A 59 7.48 12.07 -18.73
CA LYS A 59 8.25 12.28 -17.50
C LYS A 59 9.73 11.94 -17.66
N GLY A 60 10.18 11.59 -18.87
CA GLY A 60 11.59 11.28 -19.13
C GLY A 60 12.03 9.87 -18.72
N ILE A 61 11.10 8.97 -18.39
CA ILE A 61 11.39 7.58 -18.00
C ILE A 61 10.73 6.58 -18.95
N TYR A 62 11.19 5.34 -18.95
CA TYR A 62 10.46 4.23 -19.57
C TYR A 62 10.32 3.08 -18.57
N TYR A 63 9.23 2.33 -18.67
CA TYR A 63 9.02 1.15 -17.84
C TYR A 63 9.63 -0.09 -18.50
N SER A 64 10.11 -1.02 -17.68
CA SER A 64 10.70 -2.27 -18.14
C SER A 64 10.39 -3.43 -17.20
N ASN A 65 10.77 -4.64 -17.59
CA ASN A 65 10.71 -5.83 -16.76
C ASN A 65 11.84 -6.81 -17.13
N GLY A 66 12.08 -7.77 -16.23
CA GLY A 66 13.06 -8.84 -16.43
C GLY A 66 14.51 -8.46 -16.13
N ASN A 67 15.36 -9.49 -16.13
CA ASN A 67 16.72 -9.41 -15.58
C ASN A 67 17.67 -8.45 -16.31
N TYR A 68 17.43 -8.16 -17.59
CA TYR A 68 18.33 -7.32 -18.37
C TYR A 68 18.43 -5.90 -17.80
N GLU A 69 17.28 -5.24 -17.59
CA GLU A 69 17.22 -3.89 -17.01
C GLU A 69 17.46 -3.93 -15.49
N ALA A 70 16.98 -4.98 -14.81
CA ALA A 70 17.18 -5.14 -13.37
C ALA A 70 18.67 -5.18 -12.98
N PHE A 71 19.52 -5.90 -13.73
CA PHE A 71 20.95 -6.01 -13.42
C PHE A 71 21.84 -4.97 -14.12
N ALA A 72 21.31 -4.24 -15.11
CA ALA A 72 22.04 -3.16 -15.75
C ALA A 72 22.30 -2.01 -14.76
N ARG A 73 23.44 -1.33 -14.94
CA ARG A 73 23.77 -0.10 -14.21
C ARG A 73 23.74 1.07 -15.20
N PRO A 74 23.10 2.20 -14.86
CA PRO A 74 23.06 3.35 -15.74
C PRO A 74 24.44 3.99 -15.86
N GLU A 75 24.70 4.64 -16.99
CA GLU A 75 25.79 5.60 -17.10
C GLU A 75 25.56 6.81 -16.20
N LYS A 76 26.63 7.56 -15.90
CA LYS A 76 26.51 8.79 -15.10
C LYS A 76 25.64 9.82 -15.87
N PRO A 77 24.54 10.31 -15.27
CA PRO A 77 23.69 11.28 -15.94
C PRO A 77 24.43 12.58 -16.27
N GLU A 78 24.13 13.15 -17.44
CA GLU A 78 24.79 14.36 -17.93
C GLU A 78 24.54 15.57 -16.99
N GLY A 79 25.61 16.29 -16.68
CA GLY A 79 25.57 17.51 -15.87
C GLY A 79 25.25 17.31 -14.39
N VAL A 80 25.19 16.09 -13.88
CA VAL A 80 24.85 15.82 -12.46
C VAL A 80 25.86 16.41 -11.47
N ASP A 81 27.13 16.55 -11.86
CA ASP A 81 28.17 17.18 -11.02
C ASP A 81 27.92 18.66 -10.73
N GLU A 82 27.02 19.31 -11.48
CA GLU A 82 26.65 20.72 -11.33
C GLU A 82 25.26 20.90 -10.68
N LYS A 83 24.64 19.80 -10.23
CA LYS A 83 23.28 19.79 -9.66
C LYS A 83 23.32 19.51 -8.16
N SER A 84 22.33 20.04 -7.45
CA SER A 84 22.06 19.73 -6.04
C SER A 84 20.65 19.17 -5.88
N ALA A 85 20.37 18.52 -4.76
CA ALA A 85 19.05 18.01 -4.43
C ALA A 85 18.63 18.42 -3.01
N TYR A 86 17.43 18.98 -2.89
CA TYR A 86 16.77 19.29 -1.63
C TYR A 86 15.55 18.39 -1.46
N ILE A 87 15.54 17.58 -0.42
CA ILE A 87 14.52 16.56 -0.19
C ILE A 87 13.75 16.93 1.08
N VAL A 88 12.46 17.16 0.97
CA VAL A 88 11.59 17.59 2.07
C VAL A 88 10.96 16.39 2.76
N GLY A 89 11.28 16.25 4.05
CA GLY A 89 11.00 15.09 4.89
C GLY A 89 12.11 14.03 4.78
N SER A 90 12.11 13.10 5.74
CA SER A 90 13.05 11.97 5.80
C SER A 90 12.33 10.62 5.97
N GLY A 91 11.08 10.54 5.50
CA GLY A 91 10.36 9.27 5.37
C GLY A 91 10.96 8.37 4.29
N LEU A 92 10.43 7.15 4.16
CA LEU A 92 10.91 6.14 3.21
C LEU A 92 11.08 6.66 1.78
N ALA A 93 10.12 7.44 1.26
CA ALA A 93 10.20 7.96 -0.11
C ALA A 93 11.37 8.96 -0.28
N ALA A 94 11.59 9.84 0.69
CA ALA A 94 12.69 10.79 0.69
C ALA A 94 14.06 10.10 0.76
N LEU A 95 14.21 9.13 1.66
CA LEU A 95 15.45 8.35 1.81
C LEU A 95 15.72 7.50 0.57
N ALA A 96 14.69 6.89 -0.02
CA ALA A 96 14.82 6.17 -1.28
C ALA A 96 15.28 7.08 -2.42
N ALA A 97 14.73 8.31 -2.53
CA ALA A 97 15.15 9.27 -3.55
C ALA A 97 16.63 9.65 -3.37
N ALA A 98 17.05 9.91 -2.13
CA ALA A 98 18.47 10.15 -1.81
C ALA A 98 19.35 8.95 -2.20
N CYS A 99 18.91 7.72 -1.93
CA CYS A 99 19.66 6.52 -2.29
C CYS A 99 19.82 6.37 -3.81
N PHE A 100 18.75 6.61 -4.58
CA PHE A 100 18.84 6.60 -6.05
C PHE A 100 19.67 7.75 -6.60
N LEU A 101 19.62 8.95 -5.99
CA LEU A 101 20.50 10.07 -6.36
C LEU A 101 21.98 9.72 -6.20
N VAL A 102 22.34 9.04 -5.11
CA VAL A 102 23.70 8.55 -4.87
C VAL A 102 24.06 7.40 -5.83
N ARG A 103 23.23 6.36 -5.90
CA ARG A 103 23.56 5.10 -6.59
C ARG A 103 23.50 5.22 -8.11
N ASP A 104 22.40 5.75 -8.63
CA ASP A 104 22.10 5.76 -10.07
C ASP A 104 22.29 7.15 -10.67
N GLY A 105 21.92 8.18 -9.90
CA GLY A 105 22.23 9.56 -10.23
C GLY A 105 23.72 9.86 -10.17
N GLN A 106 24.49 9.11 -9.37
CA GLN A 106 25.91 9.36 -9.12
C GLN A 106 26.19 10.82 -8.71
N MET A 107 25.21 11.45 -8.04
CA MET A 107 25.34 12.77 -7.43
C MET A 107 26.19 12.62 -6.16
N LYS A 108 27.14 13.54 -5.96
CA LYS A 108 27.95 13.55 -4.75
C LYS A 108 27.05 13.81 -3.54
N GLY A 109 27.24 13.06 -2.45
CA GLY A 109 26.40 13.20 -1.25
C GLY A 109 26.40 14.61 -0.67
N GLU A 110 27.52 15.35 -0.77
CA GLU A 110 27.63 16.75 -0.32
C GLU A 110 26.69 17.73 -1.05
N HIS A 111 26.06 17.31 -2.16
CA HIS A 111 25.05 18.06 -2.90
C HIS A 111 23.62 17.59 -2.62
N ILE A 112 23.41 16.64 -1.71
CA ILE A 112 22.11 16.10 -1.34
C ILE A 112 21.79 16.54 0.10
N HIS A 113 20.69 17.27 0.25
CA HIS A 113 20.24 17.87 1.50
C HIS A 113 18.85 17.35 1.88
N ILE A 114 18.74 16.64 2.99
CA ILE A 114 17.47 16.14 3.54
C ILE A 114 17.02 17.11 4.64
N LEU A 115 15.82 17.66 4.49
CA LEU A 115 15.23 18.64 5.39
C LEU A 115 14.12 17.97 6.21
N GLU A 116 14.41 17.63 7.46
CA GLU A 116 13.48 16.91 8.35
C GLU A 116 12.97 17.83 9.45
N ALA A 117 11.65 17.88 9.63
CA ALA A 117 11.01 18.71 10.65
C ALA A 117 11.27 18.19 12.07
N MET A 118 11.37 16.87 12.22
CA MET A 118 11.68 16.18 13.46
C MET A 118 13.18 16.14 13.76
N ASP A 119 13.55 15.59 14.92
CA ASP A 119 14.91 15.28 15.35
C ASP A 119 15.38 13.87 14.95
N ILE A 120 14.51 13.10 14.28
CA ILE A 120 14.74 11.72 13.87
C ILE A 120 14.18 11.47 12.47
N ALA A 121 14.84 10.56 11.74
CA ALA A 121 14.39 10.14 10.42
C ALA A 121 13.32 9.03 10.45
N GLY A 122 12.73 8.74 9.29
CA GLY A 122 11.89 7.55 9.07
C GLY A 122 10.41 7.84 8.82
N GLY A 123 9.93 9.01 9.22
CA GLY A 123 8.54 9.42 8.97
C GLY A 123 7.55 8.38 9.49
N ALA A 124 6.77 7.78 8.59
CA ALA A 124 5.79 6.73 8.91
C ALA A 124 6.39 5.32 9.07
N CYS A 125 7.70 5.11 8.98
CA CYS A 125 8.37 3.81 9.22
C CYS A 125 9.11 3.85 10.56
N ASP A 126 8.38 4.13 11.63
CA ASP A 126 8.91 4.28 12.97
C ASP A 126 8.89 2.98 13.79
N GLY A 127 9.74 2.96 14.82
CA GLY A 127 9.70 2.07 15.97
C GLY A 127 10.38 2.82 17.11
N ILE A 128 9.60 3.34 18.05
CA ILE A 128 10.10 4.25 19.09
C ILE A 128 10.06 3.54 20.44
N GLU A 129 11.14 3.66 21.20
CA GLU A 129 11.16 3.37 22.63
C GLU A 129 11.08 4.71 23.36
N ASP A 130 9.89 5.06 23.83
CA ASP A 130 9.66 6.29 24.58
C ASP A 130 9.97 6.03 26.06
N PRO A 131 10.98 6.70 26.66
CA PRO A 131 11.37 6.46 28.05
C PRO A 131 10.26 6.73 29.09
N LEU A 132 9.26 7.54 28.75
CA LEU A 132 8.15 7.90 29.62
C LEU A 132 6.94 6.98 29.44
N ARG A 133 6.76 6.41 28.25
CA ARG A 133 5.54 5.67 27.88
C ARG A 133 5.77 4.18 27.63
N GLY A 134 6.89 3.82 27.00
CA GLY A 134 7.21 2.46 26.57
C GLY A 134 7.41 2.34 25.06
N TYR A 135 7.33 1.11 24.55
CA TYR A 135 7.47 0.84 23.13
C TYR A 135 6.26 1.34 22.33
N VAL A 136 6.52 1.91 21.16
CA VAL A 136 5.51 2.45 20.26
C VAL A 136 5.73 1.95 18.84
N MET A 137 4.71 1.30 18.31
CA MET A 137 4.56 0.94 16.92
C MET A 137 3.27 1.56 16.40
N ARG A 138 3.37 2.55 15.51
CA ARG A 138 2.16 3.13 14.88
C ARG A 138 1.52 2.20 13.86
N GLY A 139 2.27 1.25 13.32
CA GLY A 139 1.74 0.26 12.39
C GLY A 139 2.75 -0.80 12.02
N GLY A 140 2.26 -2.01 11.73
CA GLY A 140 3.01 -2.99 10.97
C GLY A 140 2.97 -2.63 9.48
N ARG A 141 4.06 -2.85 8.77
CA ARG A 141 4.10 -2.78 7.31
C ARG A 141 4.51 -4.15 6.81
N GLU A 142 3.63 -4.72 6.01
CA GLU A 142 3.76 -6.03 5.39
C GLU A 142 4.35 -5.83 3.99
N MET A 143 5.23 -6.73 3.56
CA MET A 143 5.80 -6.67 2.21
C MET A 143 5.62 -8.01 1.50
N GLU A 144 5.70 -7.96 0.18
CA GLU A 144 5.56 -9.13 -0.70
C GLU A 144 6.73 -9.19 -1.71
N ASP A 145 6.82 -10.27 -2.49
CA ASP A 145 7.97 -10.51 -3.38
C ASP A 145 8.01 -9.59 -4.60
N HIS A 146 6.87 -9.08 -5.04
CA HIS A 146 6.73 -8.17 -6.18
C HIS A 146 6.68 -6.70 -5.79
N PHE A 147 7.33 -6.31 -4.68
CA PHE A 147 7.71 -4.93 -4.42
C PHE A 147 8.98 -4.59 -5.23
N GLU A 148 8.78 -4.52 -6.55
CA GLU A 148 9.85 -4.47 -7.57
C GLU A 148 10.86 -3.32 -7.33
N CYS A 149 10.37 -2.09 -7.09
CA CYS A 149 11.25 -0.95 -6.87
C CYS A 149 11.91 -1.00 -5.48
N LEU A 150 11.19 -1.50 -4.48
CA LEU A 150 11.74 -1.68 -3.14
C LEU A 150 12.90 -2.67 -3.14
N TRP A 151 12.75 -3.82 -3.81
CA TRP A 151 13.83 -4.82 -3.86
C TRP A 151 14.98 -4.39 -4.77
N ASP A 152 14.71 -3.60 -5.82
CA ASP A 152 15.75 -2.88 -6.57
C ASP A 152 16.60 -1.99 -5.64
N LEU A 153 15.97 -1.23 -4.75
CA LEU A 153 16.70 -0.40 -3.79
C LEU A 153 17.49 -1.26 -2.77
N PHE A 154 16.79 -2.13 -2.04
CA PHE A 154 17.34 -2.81 -0.86
C PHE A 154 18.34 -3.93 -1.18
N HIS A 155 18.48 -4.37 -2.44
CA HIS A 155 19.63 -5.20 -2.82
C HIS A 155 20.97 -4.43 -2.82
N SER A 156 20.92 -3.09 -2.77
CA SER A 156 22.09 -2.22 -2.76
C SER A 156 22.42 -1.65 -1.37
N ILE A 157 21.45 -1.66 -0.44
CA ILE A 157 21.62 -1.13 0.91
C ILE A 157 22.28 -2.22 1.78
N PRO A 158 23.45 -1.96 2.40
CA PRO A 158 24.10 -2.93 3.28
C PRO A 158 23.25 -3.27 4.50
N SER A 159 23.22 -4.55 4.89
CA SER A 159 22.65 -4.97 6.18
C SER A 159 23.51 -4.45 7.33
N LEU A 160 22.84 -4.02 8.41
CA LEU A 160 23.48 -3.68 9.68
C LEU A 160 23.67 -4.89 10.60
N GLU A 161 23.06 -6.03 10.26
CA GLU A 161 23.07 -7.25 11.08
C GLU A 161 24.03 -8.31 10.53
N ILE A 162 24.17 -8.41 9.21
CA ILE A 162 24.97 -9.44 8.55
C ILE A 162 26.06 -8.78 7.70
N PRO A 163 27.34 -8.83 8.13
CA PRO A 163 28.45 -8.27 7.37
C PRO A 163 28.54 -8.84 5.95
N GLY A 164 28.65 -7.96 4.96
CA GLY A 164 28.80 -8.33 3.55
C GLY A 164 27.49 -8.72 2.84
N ALA A 165 26.36 -8.69 3.53
CA ALA A 165 25.04 -8.92 2.95
C ALA A 165 24.28 -7.59 2.74
N SER A 166 23.32 -7.58 1.82
CA SER A 166 22.35 -6.47 1.69
C SER A 166 21.16 -6.65 2.66
N VAL A 167 20.36 -5.61 2.83
CA VAL A 167 19.08 -5.69 3.55
C VAL A 167 18.15 -6.70 2.86
N LEU A 168 18.14 -6.76 1.52
CA LEU A 168 17.38 -7.79 0.79
C LEU A 168 17.87 -9.20 1.13
N ASP A 169 19.18 -9.45 1.23
CA ASP A 169 19.71 -10.77 1.56
C ASP A 169 19.26 -11.22 2.96
N GLU A 170 19.42 -10.35 3.96
CA GLU A 170 18.94 -10.59 5.33
C GLU A 170 17.45 -10.91 5.33
N TYR A 171 16.65 -10.08 4.65
CA TYR A 171 15.20 -10.22 4.55
C TYR A 171 14.79 -11.54 3.87
N TYR A 172 15.45 -11.88 2.78
CA TYR A 172 15.17 -13.06 1.98
C TYR A 172 15.50 -14.34 2.74
N TRP A 173 16.67 -14.41 3.39
CA TRP A 173 17.05 -15.58 4.18
C TRP A 173 16.13 -15.76 5.38
N LEU A 174 15.79 -14.68 6.10
CA LEU A 174 14.87 -14.74 7.23
C LEU A 174 13.52 -15.34 6.82
N ASN A 175 12.89 -14.81 5.79
CA ASN A 175 11.55 -15.25 5.37
C ASN A 175 11.57 -16.62 4.67
N LYS A 176 12.73 -17.14 4.28
CA LYS A 176 12.88 -18.55 3.87
C LYS A 176 13.07 -19.50 5.04
N HIS A 177 13.84 -19.11 6.04
CA HIS A 177 14.09 -19.95 7.22
C HIS A 177 12.88 -20.01 8.16
N ASP A 178 12.09 -18.94 8.19
CA ASP A 178 10.92 -18.80 9.05
C ASP A 178 9.76 -18.15 8.25
N PRO A 179 9.14 -18.88 7.30
CA PRO A 179 8.12 -18.33 6.42
C PRO A 179 6.87 -17.92 7.19
N ASN A 180 6.27 -16.79 6.79
CA ASN A 180 5.08 -16.26 7.45
C ASN A 180 3.83 -17.03 7.07
N TYR A 181 2.99 -17.32 8.06
CA TYR A 181 1.60 -17.77 7.90
C TYR A 181 0.89 -17.72 9.25
N SER A 182 -0.42 -17.49 9.22
CA SER A 182 -1.30 -17.50 10.38
C SER A 182 -1.90 -18.88 10.62
N LEU A 183 -1.99 -19.25 11.90
CA LEU A 183 -2.69 -20.44 12.37
C LEU A 183 -4.09 -20.13 12.92
N CYS A 184 -4.42 -18.84 13.06
CA CYS A 184 -5.73 -18.37 13.48
C CYS A 184 -5.89 -16.94 12.96
N ARG A 185 -6.61 -16.78 11.86
CA ARG A 185 -6.77 -15.49 11.18
C ARG A 185 -7.80 -14.58 11.85
N ALA A 186 -8.80 -15.18 12.49
CA ALA A 186 -9.89 -14.48 13.15
C ALA A 186 -10.41 -15.27 14.35
N THR A 187 -10.88 -14.55 15.36
CA THR A 187 -11.52 -15.11 16.56
C THR A 187 -12.93 -14.57 16.72
N LYS A 188 -13.76 -15.28 17.49
CA LYS A 188 -15.08 -14.84 17.97
C LYS A 188 -15.31 -15.35 19.39
N ASN A 189 -16.39 -14.93 20.03
CA ASN A 189 -16.84 -15.43 21.34
C ASN A 189 -15.72 -15.46 22.39
N ARG A 190 -14.91 -14.41 22.49
CA ARG A 190 -13.79 -14.29 23.44
C ARG A 190 -12.70 -15.36 23.21
N GLY A 191 -12.05 -15.28 22.05
CA GLY A 191 -10.82 -16.03 21.75
C GLY A 191 -11.04 -17.43 21.13
N GLU A 192 -12.29 -17.79 20.81
CA GLU A 192 -12.58 -19.00 20.03
C GLU A 192 -12.21 -18.76 18.57
N ASP A 193 -11.71 -19.80 17.88
CA ASP A 193 -11.44 -19.72 16.45
C ASP A 193 -12.75 -19.39 15.70
N ALA A 194 -12.71 -18.38 14.82
CA ALA A 194 -13.87 -18.02 14.01
C ALA A 194 -14.25 -19.14 13.03
N HIS A 195 -13.36 -20.10 12.78
CA HIS A 195 -13.49 -21.21 11.83
C HIS A 195 -13.73 -20.69 10.41
N THR A 196 -12.91 -19.74 10.01
CA THR A 196 -12.94 -19.21 8.64
C THR A 196 -12.38 -20.20 7.61
N ASP A 197 -11.65 -21.23 8.07
CA ASP A 197 -11.21 -22.41 7.33
C ASP A 197 -10.52 -22.12 5.99
N GLY A 198 -9.83 -20.97 5.89
CA GLY A 198 -9.15 -20.55 4.66
C GLY A 198 -10.09 -20.16 3.51
N LYS A 199 -11.39 -19.98 3.79
CA LYS A 199 -12.42 -19.66 2.79
C LYS A 199 -12.75 -18.18 2.76
N PHE A 200 -13.25 -17.73 1.63
CA PHE A 200 -13.81 -16.41 1.43
C PHE A 200 -15.31 -16.35 1.74
N ASN A 201 -16.02 -17.47 1.60
CA ASN A 201 -17.45 -17.56 1.85
C ASN A 201 -18.24 -16.48 1.09
N LEU A 202 -17.82 -16.18 -0.14
CA LEU A 202 -18.54 -15.29 -1.04
C LEU A 202 -19.69 -16.04 -1.71
N SER A 203 -20.84 -15.39 -1.79
CA SER A 203 -21.92 -15.91 -2.63
C SER A 203 -21.58 -15.75 -4.11
N GLN A 204 -22.36 -16.42 -4.98
CA GLN A 204 -22.25 -16.21 -6.43
C GLN A 204 -22.46 -14.75 -6.81
N LYS A 205 -23.37 -14.04 -6.13
CA LYS A 205 -23.63 -12.61 -6.36
C LYS A 205 -22.43 -11.77 -5.93
N GLY A 206 -21.90 -11.99 -4.73
CA GLY A 206 -20.70 -11.28 -4.25
C GLY A 206 -19.48 -11.48 -5.15
N CYS A 207 -19.26 -12.70 -5.66
CA CYS A 207 -18.21 -12.96 -6.65
C CYS A 207 -18.41 -12.12 -7.92
N MET A 208 -19.64 -12.02 -8.43
CA MET A 208 -19.94 -11.23 -9.62
C MET A 208 -19.79 -9.72 -9.40
N GLU A 209 -20.04 -9.22 -8.20
CA GLU A 209 -19.80 -7.82 -7.84
C GLU A 209 -18.31 -7.51 -7.84
N ILE A 210 -17.48 -8.37 -7.23
CA ILE A 210 -16.01 -8.23 -7.26
C ILE A 210 -15.50 -8.23 -8.70
N MET A 211 -15.97 -9.16 -9.53
CA MET A 211 -15.63 -9.21 -10.95
C MET A 211 -16.08 -7.96 -11.72
N LYS A 212 -17.26 -7.42 -11.39
CA LYS A 212 -17.75 -6.18 -11.98
C LYS A 212 -16.84 -5.01 -11.63
N LEU A 213 -16.44 -4.86 -10.36
CA LEU A 213 -15.50 -3.82 -9.94
C LEU A 213 -14.16 -3.96 -10.68
N PHE A 214 -13.61 -5.18 -10.73
CA PHE A 214 -12.34 -5.50 -11.40
C PHE A 214 -12.28 -5.02 -12.86
N PHE A 215 -13.39 -5.15 -13.61
CA PHE A 215 -13.48 -4.75 -15.02
C PHE A 215 -14.04 -3.34 -15.26
N THR A 216 -14.49 -2.64 -14.23
CA THR A 216 -15.02 -1.27 -14.37
C THR A 216 -13.90 -0.31 -14.75
N ARG A 217 -14.13 0.67 -15.64
CA ARG A 217 -13.09 1.66 -15.99
C ARG A 217 -12.79 2.57 -14.80
N ASP A 218 -11.55 3.04 -14.69
CA ASP A 218 -11.14 3.89 -13.57
C ASP A 218 -11.96 5.19 -13.51
N GLU A 219 -12.26 5.78 -14.67
CA GLU A 219 -13.03 7.02 -14.76
C GLU A 219 -14.48 6.86 -14.28
N ASP A 220 -15.03 5.65 -14.35
CA ASP A 220 -16.37 5.34 -13.87
C ASP A 220 -16.40 5.12 -12.34
N LEU A 221 -15.25 5.13 -11.67
CA LEU A 221 -15.09 4.96 -10.21
C LEU A 221 -14.65 6.23 -9.49
N TYR A 222 -14.44 7.34 -10.21
CA TYR A 222 -14.07 8.61 -9.59
C TYR A 222 -15.11 9.07 -8.56
N ASP A 223 -14.60 9.43 -7.38
CA ASP A 223 -15.35 9.81 -6.17
C ASP A 223 -16.39 8.80 -5.68
N LYS A 224 -16.40 7.56 -6.20
CA LYS A 224 -17.25 6.50 -5.69
C LYS A 224 -16.66 5.85 -4.46
N LYS A 225 -17.53 5.48 -3.54
CA LYS A 225 -17.21 4.73 -2.34
C LYS A 225 -17.37 3.22 -2.57
N ILE A 226 -16.76 2.43 -1.72
CA ILE A 226 -16.91 0.96 -1.71
C ILE A 226 -18.39 0.58 -1.49
N GLU A 227 -19.10 1.29 -0.61
CA GLU A 227 -20.55 1.10 -0.37
C GLU A 227 -21.45 1.44 -1.58
N ASP A 228 -20.93 2.14 -2.59
CA ASP A 228 -21.68 2.42 -3.82
C ASP A 228 -21.63 1.25 -4.83
N VAL A 229 -20.75 0.26 -4.62
CA VAL A 229 -20.48 -0.82 -5.60
C VAL A 229 -20.69 -2.23 -5.05
N PHE A 230 -20.82 -2.38 -3.73
CA PHE A 230 -21.06 -3.66 -3.05
C PHE A 230 -22.27 -3.60 -2.13
N ASP A 231 -22.86 -4.77 -1.86
CA ASP A 231 -23.87 -4.93 -0.81
C ASP A 231 -23.51 -6.04 0.18
N ASP A 232 -24.48 -6.44 1.00
CA ASP A 232 -24.31 -7.38 2.11
C ASP A 232 -23.76 -8.75 1.68
N GLU A 233 -23.89 -9.12 0.40
CA GLU A 233 -23.29 -10.35 -0.13
C GLU A 233 -21.75 -10.32 -0.09
N VAL A 234 -21.15 -9.14 -0.22
CA VAL A 234 -19.71 -8.93 -0.05
C VAL A 234 -19.43 -8.52 1.40
N PHE A 235 -20.16 -7.57 1.97
CA PHE A 235 -19.86 -7.05 3.31
C PHE A 235 -20.07 -8.07 4.44
N GLY A 236 -20.96 -9.05 4.25
CA GLY A 236 -21.15 -10.16 5.19
C GLY A 236 -20.17 -11.34 4.99
N SER A 237 -19.31 -11.29 3.99
CA SER A 237 -18.41 -12.39 3.66
C SER A 237 -17.13 -12.41 4.50
N THR A 238 -16.50 -13.57 4.59
CA THR A 238 -15.16 -13.69 5.20
C THR A 238 -14.09 -12.96 4.38
N PHE A 239 -14.27 -12.89 3.05
CA PHE A 239 -13.43 -12.07 2.18
C PHE A 239 -13.36 -10.61 2.65
N TRP A 240 -14.50 -9.98 2.93
CA TRP A 240 -14.51 -8.59 3.38
C TRP A 240 -13.84 -8.43 4.74
N LEU A 241 -14.06 -9.37 5.68
CA LEU A 241 -13.34 -9.39 6.96
C LEU A 241 -11.83 -9.39 6.74
N TYR A 242 -11.30 -10.29 5.91
CA TYR A 242 -9.86 -10.36 5.64
C TYR A 242 -9.35 -9.08 4.98
N TRP A 243 -10.05 -8.63 3.94
CA TRP A 243 -9.67 -7.49 3.13
C TRP A 243 -9.61 -6.21 3.94
N ARG A 244 -10.71 -5.90 4.64
CA ARG A 244 -10.85 -4.64 5.38
C ARG A 244 -9.88 -4.55 6.55
N THR A 245 -9.61 -5.67 7.22
CA THR A 245 -8.71 -5.67 8.37
C THR A 245 -7.25 -5.64 7.92
N MET A 246 -6.84 -6.47 6.95
CA MET A 246 -5.46 -6.47 6.44
C MET A 246 -5.06 -5.09 5.88
N PHE A 247 -5.94 -4.47 5.09
CA PHE A 247 -5.62 -3.23 4.38
C PHE A 247 -6.22 -1.97 5.00
N ALA A 248 -6.92 -2.08 6.12
CA ALA A 248 -7.60 -0.96 6.79
C ALA A 248 -8.65 -0.21 5.92
N PHE A 249 -9.39 -0.94 5.09
CA PHE A 249 -10.47 -0.34 4.30
C PHE A 249 -11.75 -0.11 5.12
N GLU A 250 -12.36 1.05 4.92
CA GLU A 250 -13.70 1.38 5.38
C GLU A 250 -14.68 1.42 4.21
N THR A 251 -15.97 1.27 4.49
CA THR A 251 -17.01 1.20 3.44
C THR A 251 -17.14 2.52 2.67
N TRP A 252 -16.75 3.64 3.27
CA TRP A 252 -16.74 4.97 2.62
C TRP A 252 -15.45 5.29 1.87
N HIS A 253 -14.43 4.42 1.91
CA HIS A 253 -13.21 4.59 1.14
C HIS A 253 -13.45 4.41 -0.36
N SER A 254 -12.47 4.81 -1.17
CA SER A 254 -12.50 4.81 -2.61
C SER A 254 -12.68 3.41 -3.22
N ALA A 255 -13.72 3.24 -4.04
CA ALA A 255 -13.89 2.05 -4.86
C ALA A 255 -12.78 1.90 -5.91
N LEU A 256 -12.20 3.02 -6.36
CA LEU A 256 -11.06 3.02 -7.28
C LEU A 256 -9.84 2.38 -6.61
N GLU A 257 -9.49 2.80 -5.39
CA GLU A 257 -8.36 2.19 -4.66
C GLU A 257 -8.59 0.70 -4.42
N MET A 258 -9.80 0.30 -3.99
CA MET A 258 -10.12 -1.12 -3.83
C MET A 258 -9.94 -1.93 -5.13
N LYS A 259 -10.37 -1.37 -6.27
CA LYS A 259 -10.13 -1.99 -7.58
C LYS A 259 -8.63 -2.13 -7.87
N LEU A 260 -7.83 -1.08 -7.65
CA LEU A 260 -6.39 -1.10 -7.89
C LEU A 260 -5.70 -2.18 -7.05
N TYR A 261 -6.11 -2.36 -5.80
CA TYR A 261 -5.62 -3.45 -4.94
C TYR A 261 -5.99 -4.84 -5.47
N PHE A 262 -7.23 -5.05 -5.95
CA PHE A 262 -7.60 -6.31 -6.60
C PHE A 262 -6.69 -6.62 -7.78
N GLN A 263 -6.39 -5.63 -8.60
CA GLN A 263 -5.54 -5.80 -9.78
C GLN A 263 -4.07 -6.02 -9.40
N ARG A 264 -3.56 -5.27 -8.42
CA ARG A 264 -2.18 -5.31 -7.96
C ARG A 264 -1.80 -6.63 -7.29
N PHE A 265 -2.70 -7.17 -6.45
CA PHE A 265 -2.42 -8.34 -5.62
C PHE A 265 -3.15 -9.61 -6.05
N ILE A 266 -3.67 -9.65 -7.29
CA ILE A 266 -4.42 -10.81 -7.79
C ILE A 266 -3.65 -12.12 -7.64
N HIS A 267 -2.34 -12.12 -7.88
CA HIS A 267 -1.46 -13.29 -7.74
C HIS A 267 -1.38 -13.84 -6.30
N HIS A 268 -1.67 -13.00 -5.29
CA HIS A 268 -1.63 -13.35 -3.86
C HIS A 268 -3.00 -13.61 -3.25
N ILE A 269 -4.08 -13.65 -4.04
CA ILE A 269 -5.44 -13.85 -3.48
C ILE A 269 -5.51 -15.13 -2.62
N GLY A 270 -4.79 -16.18 -2.98
CA GLY A 270 -4.75 -17.43 -2.20
C GLY A 270 -4.07 -17.32 -0.83
N GLY A 271 -3.21 -16.33 -0.63
CA GLY A 271 -2.53 -16.09 0.64
C GLY A 271 -3.25 -15.09 1.54
N LEU A 272 -4.37 -14.50 1.10
CA LEU A 272 -5.17 -13.59 1.92
C LEU A 272 -5.77 -14.27 3.17
N PRO A 273 -6.28 -15.53 3.11
CA PRO A 273 -6.88 -16.17 4.27
C PRO A 273 -5.89 -16.56 5.38
N ASP A 274 -4.62 -16.77 5.06
CA ASP A 274 -3.61 -17.29 5.99
C ASP A 274 -2.32 -16.46 6.06
N PHE A 275 -2.25 -15.33 5.34
CA PHE A 275 -1.07 -14.46 5.26
C PHE A 275 0.21 -15.12 4.72
N SER A 276 0.11 -16.25 4.02
CA SER A 276 1.27 -16.96 3.46
C SER A 276 2.04 -16.16 2.39
N ALA A 277 1.38 -15.16 1.78
CA ALA A 277 2.00 -14.26 0.82
C ALA A 277 2.90 -13.18 1.48
N LEU A 278 2.61 -12.86 2.75
CA LEU A 278 3.29 -11.78 3.45
C LEU A 278 4.70 -12.17 3.86
N LYS A 279 5.55 -11.16 3.95
CA LYS A 279 6.92 -11.26 4.42
C LYS A 279 7.17 -10.09 5.36
N PHE A 280 8.05 -10.28 6.34
CA PHE A 280 8.33 -9.29 7.38
C PHE A 280 9.82 -9.14 7.63
N THR A 281 10.23 -7.93 8.02
CA THR A 281 11.59 -7.64 8.49
C THR A 281 11.90 -8.36 9.81
N LYS A 282 13.18 -8.38 10.20
CA LYS A 282 13.61 -8.94 11.48
C LYS A 282 13.09 -8.12 12.67
N TYR A 283 13.27 -6.80 12.60
CA TYR A 283 12.80 -5.83 13.60
C TYR A 283 11.70 -4.95 13.00
N ASN A 284 11.30 -3.92 13.73
CA ASN A 284 10.49 -2.82 13.22
C ASN A 284 11.13 -2.17 11.97
N GLN A 285 10.32 -1.43 11.20
CA GLN A 285 10.78 -0.86 9.92
C GLN A 285 11.83 0.25 10.09
N TYR A 286 11.88 0.91 11.25
CA TYR A 286 12.94 1.88 11.52
C TYR A 286 14.30 1.18 11.57
N ASP A 287 14.43 0.17 12.43
CA ASP A 287 15.68 -0.59 12.63
C ASP A 287 16.10 -1.39 11.39
N SER A 288 15.14 -1.99 10.68
CA SER A 288 15.44 -2.89 9.56
C SER A 288 15.48 -2.23 8.18
N LEU A 289 14.90 -1.03 7.99
CA LEU A 289 14.86 -0.35 6.69
C LEU A 289 15.42 1.07 6.74
N ILE A 290 14.93 1.90 7.66
CA ILE A 290 15.30 3.32 7.74
C ILE A 290 16.75 3.50 8.17
N LEU A 291 17.16 2.86 9.26
CA LEU A 291 18.51 3.00 9.81
C LEU A 291 19.59 2.50 8.83
N PRO A 292 19.44 1.37 8.13
CA PRO A 292 20.37 0.96 7.07
C PRO A 292 20.50 2.00 5.94
N MET A 293 19.39 2.55 5.44
CA MET A 293 19.44 3.60 4.41
C MET A 293 20.12 4.87 4.94
N GLN A 294 19.78 5.29 6.15
CA GLN A 294 20.39 6.47 6.76
C GLN A 294 21.91 6.29 6.85
N LYS A 295 22.40 5.15 7.33
CA LYS A 295 23.84 4.85 7.40
C LYS A 295 24.51 4.85 6.03
N TYR A 296 23.89 4.21 5.05
CA TYR A 296 24.35 4.24 3.66
C TYR A 296 24.49 5.66 3.10
N LEU A 297 23.53 6.55 3.40
CA LEU A 297 23.53 7.93 2.95
C LEU A 297 24.55 8.80 3.70
N GLU A 298 24.67 8.64 5.01
CA GLU A 298 25.69 9.30 5.84
C GLU A 298 27.10 8.94 5.34
N ASP A 299 27.37 7.67 5.06
CA ASP A 299 28.64 7.19 4.52
C ASP A 299 28.94 7.75 3.11
N ALA A 300 27.90 8.05 2.33
CA ALA A 300 28.00 8.73 1.04
C ALA A 300 28.20 10.25 1.14
N GLY A 301 28.14 10.82 2.36
CA GLY A 301 28.29 12.25 2.63
C GLY A 301 27.03 13.08 2.48
N VAL A 302 25.84 12.45 2.47
CA VAL A 302 24.54 13.13 2.40
C VAL A 302 24.30 13.95 3.66
N GLN A 303 23.75 15.15 3.50
CA GLN A 303 23.49 16.07 4.60
C GLN A 303 22.08 15.91 5.15
N PHE A 304 21.98 15.60 6.44
CA PHE A 304 20.71 15.58 7.17
C PHE A 304 20.58 16.86 8.01
N GLN A 305 19.51 17.62 7.77
CA GLN A 305 19.18 18.82 8.52
C GLN A 305 17.85 18.63 9.26
N PHE A 306 17.95 18.09 10.47
CA PHE A 306 16.84 17.92 11.40
C PHE A 306 16.32 19.28 11.91
N ASN A 307 15.17 19.27 12.59
CA ASN A 307 14.49 20.46 13.11
C ASN A 307 14.27 21.56 12.05
N THR A 308 14.06 21.14 10.80
CA THR A 308 13.87 22.00 9.62
C THR A 308 12.49 21.77 9.03
N ARG A 309 11.55 22.66 9.35
CA ARG A 309 10.17 22.59 8.86
C ARG A 309 10.01 23.43 7.60
N VAL A 310 9.82 22.77 6.45
CA VAL A 310 9.48 23.43 5.19
C VAL A 310 8.00 23.78 5.16
N THR A 311 7.67 25.04 4.86
CA THR A 311 6.29 25.56 4.88
C THR A 311 5.78 25.90 3.48
N ASN A 312 6.66 26.13 2.51
CA ASN A 312 6.29 26.32 1.11
C ASN A 312 7.47 26.06 0.15
N VAL A 313 7.15 25.79 -1.11
CA VAL A 313 8.09 25.88 -2.25
C VAL A 313 7.49 26.84 -3.26
N LEU A 314 8.20 27.92 -3.59
CA LEU A 314 7.72 28.94 -4.53
C LEU A 314 8.16 28.62 -5.95
N PHE A 315 7.22 28.73 -6.88
CA PHE A 315 7.42 28.45 -8.29
C PHE A 315 7.38 29.71 -9.15
N ASP A 316 8.22 29.71 -10.18
CA ASP A 316 8.08 30.57 -11.35
C ASP A 316 7.41 29.75 -12.47
N ILE A 317 6.27 30.24 -12.96
CA ILE A 317 5.41 29.55 -13.93
C ILE A 317 5.28 30.44 -15.16
N ASP A 318 6.02 30.11 -16.21
CA ASP A 318 6.00 30.80 -17.51
C ASP A 318 5.41 29.87 -18.56
N GLY A 319 4.15 30.14 -18.92
CA GLY A 319 3.37 29.28 -19.82
C GLY A 319 3.25 27.86 -19.27
N THR A 320 3.90 26.90 -19.93
CA THR A 320 3.89 25.49 -19.50
C THR A 320 5.05 25.14 -18.56
N LYS A 321 6.14 25.90 -18.58
CA LYS A 321 7.36 25.64 -17.78
C LYS A 321 7.14 26.05 -16.32
N LYS A 322 7.48 25.14 -15.40
CA LYS A 322 7.36 25.34 -13.95
C LYS A 322 8.72 25.08 -13.30
N THR A 323 9.23 26.08 -12.58
CA THR A 323 10.55 26.01 -11.94
C THR A 323 10.42 26.35 -10.46
N ALA A 324 10.84 25.47 -9.56
CA ALA A 324 10.98 25.80 -8.15
C ALA A 324 12.14 26.79 -7.99
N LYS A 325 11.87 27.96 -7.39
CA LYS A 325 12.85 29.05 -7.22
C LYS A 325 13.27 29.28 -5.79
N LYS A 326 12.48 28.83 -4.81
CA LYS A 326 12.77 29.06 -3.39
C LYS A 326 12.07 28.05 -2.49
N ILE A 327 12.74 27.57 -1.46
CA ILE A 327 12.14 26.83 -0.34
C ILE A 327 11.97 27.80 0.83
N ILE A 328 10.77 27.88 1.38
CA ILE A 328 10.47 28.62 2.61
C ILE A 328 10.44 27.62 3.76
N CYS A 329 11.26 27.83 4.78
CA CYS A 329 11.38 26.90 5.89
C CYS A 329 11.67 27.61 7.22
N SER A 330 11.65 26.85 8.30
CA SER A 330 12.09 27.26 9.61
C SER A 330 13.10 26.26 10.13
N VAL A 331 14.29 26.71 10.51
CA VAL A 331 15.37 25.88 11.06
C VAL A 331 15.51 26.21 12.54
N ASN A 332 15.31 25.23 13.41
CA ASN A 332 15.30 25.43 14.87
C ASN A 332 14.36 26.57 15.31
N GLY A 333 13.21 26.71 14.64
CA GLY A 333 12.23 27.76 14.92
C GLY A 333 12.52 29.12 14.27
N MET A 334 13.67 29.31 13.62
CA MET A 334 14.02 30.55 12.92
C MET A 334 13.65 30.46 11.43
N GLU A 335 12.86 31.40 10.93
CA GLU A 335 12.49 31.45 9.52
C GLU A 335 13.73 31.63 8.63
N THR A 336 13.77 30.91 7.50
CA THR A 336 14.87 30.89 6.55
C THR A 336 14.35 30.59 5.15
N GLU A 337 15.07 31.09 4.15
CA GLU A 337 14.77 30.86 2.75
C GLU A 337 15.99 30.22 2.06
N ILE A 338 15.74 29.22 1.22
CA ILE A 338 16.77 28.58 0.39
C ILE A 338 16.48 28.96 -1.07
N PRO A 339 17.28 29.84 -1.71
CA PRO A 339 17.12 30.16 -3.12
C PRO A 339 17.55 28.97 -3.99
N LEU A 340 16.85 28.76 -5.10
CA LEU A 340 17.05 27.64 -6.01
C LEU A 340 17.26 28.13 -7.45
N THR A 341 18.07 27.38 -8.19
CA THR A 341 18.25 27.46 -9.64
C THR A 341 17.58 26.26 -10.32
N GLU A 342 17.58 26.22 -11.66
CA GLU A 342 17.11 25.04 -12.40
C GLU A 342 17.97 23.79 -12.17
N LYS A 343 19.19 23.94 -11.63
CA LYS A 343 20.08 22.82 -11.29
C LYS A 343 19.86 22.30 -9.87
N ASP A 344 19.05 22.97 -9.07
CA ASP A 344 18.69 22.54 -7.73
C ASP A 344 17.36 21.79 -7.80
N LEU A 345 17.43 20.46 -7.71
CA LEU A 345 16.28 19.57 -7.74
C LEU A 345 15.59 19.58 -6.38
N VAL A 346 14.26 19.59 -6.38
CA VAL A 346 13.45 19.59 -5.16
C VAL A 346 12.51 18.41 -5.18
N PHE A 347 12.54 17.61 -4.12
CA PHE A 347 11.68 16.45 -3.94
C PHE A 347 10.84 16.63 -2.70
N VAL A 348 9.52 16.61 -2.82
CA VAL A 348 8.60 16.85 -1.69
C VAL A 348 7.74 15.63 -1.43
N THR A 349 7.83 15.08 -0.22
CA THR A 349 6.80 14.15 0.27
C THR A 349 5.55 14.95 0.62
N ASN A 350 4.53 14.94 -0.24
CA ASN A 350 3.29 15.70 -0.01
C ASN A 350 2.31 14.90 0.84
N GLY A 351 1.81 15.50 1.92
CA GLY A 351 0.92 14.81 2.86
C GLY A 351 1.60 13.71 3.67
N SER A 352 0.96 13.28 4.75
CA SER A 352 1.45 12.18 5.59
C SER A 352 0.28 11.56 6.35
N CYS A 353 0.25 10.23 6.37
CA CYS A 353 -0.72 9.46 7.13
C CYS A 353 -0.48 9.51 8.65
N THR A 354 0.73 9.92 9.07
CA THR A 354 1.10 10.00 10.49
C THR A 354 1.23 11.43 11.01
N GLU A 355 0.91 12.43 10.19
CA GLU A 355 0.79 13.82 10.62
C GLU A 355 -0.25 13.95 11.72
N GLY A 356 0.03 14.78 12.73
CA GLY A 356 -0.91 15.02 13.81
C GLY A 356 -1.14 13.81 14.74
N THR A 357 -0.27 12.79 14.73
CA THR A 357 -0.34 11.66 15.67
C THR A 357 -0.41 12.17 17.11
N ILE A 358 -1.29 11.60 17.92
CA ILE A 358 -1.48 11.93 19.33
C ILE A 358 -1.16 10.68 20.18
N TYR A 359 -0.30 10.84 21.19
CA TYR A 359 0.09 9.75 22.08
C TYR A 359 -0.63 9.84 23.42
N GLY A 360 -1.25 8.73 23.83
CA GLY A 360 -1.66 8.50 25.21
C GLY A 360 -0.56 7.81 26.00
N ASP A 361 -0.94 7.25 27.13
CA ASP A 361 -0.12 6.33 27.92
C ASP A 361 -1.04 5.35 28.69
N GLN A 362 -0.48 4.65 29.67
CA GLN A 362 -1.19 3.66 30.47
C GLN A 362 -2.45 4.23 31.16
N ASP A 363 -2.42 5.50 31.57
CA ASP A 363 -3.45 6.17 32.39
C ASP A 363 -4.10 7.39 31.71
N HIS A 364 -3.61 7.80 30.54
CA HIS A 364 -4.14 8.94 29.78
C HIS A 364 -4.49 8.55 28.34
N ALA A 365 -5.70 8.91 27.91
CA ALA A 365 -6.16 8.71 26.53
C ALA A 365 -5.50 9.74 25.57
N PRO A 366 -5.38 9.44 24.26
CA PRO A 366 -4.76 10.33 23.27
C PRO A 366 -5.72 11.47 22.82
N VAL A 367 -6.20 12.27 23.78
CA VAL A 367 -7.17 13.36 23.58
C VAL A 367 -6.75 14.63 24.33
N GLY A 368 -7.39 15.77 24.01
CA GLY A 368 -7.19 17.02 24.73
C GLY A 368 -5.77 17.57 24.59
N ASP A 369 -5.09 17.75 25.72
CA ASP A 369 -3.72 18.31 25.80
C ASP A 369 -2.61 17.26 25.59
N ALA A 370 -2.97 16.05 25.17
CA ALA A 370 -2.02 14.98 24.85
C ALA A 370 -1.01 15.40 23.76
N GLU A 371 0.20 14.85 23.83
CA GLU A 371 1.30 15.22 22.93
C GLU A 371 0.92 14.93 21.47
N ARG A 372 1.02 15.96 20.62
CA ARG A 372 0.71 15.88 19.19
C ARG A 372 1.95 16.13 18.34
N ARG A 373 2.27 15.21 17.44
CA ARG A 373 3.35 15.38 16.46
C ARG A 373 2.86 16.16 15.24
N VAL A 374 3.45 17.35 15.02
CA VAL A 374 3.08 18.21 13.90
C VAL A 374 4.29 18.47 13.00
N SER A 375 4.26 17.98 11.76
CA SER A 375 5.29 18.27 10.75
C SER A 375 4.88 19.43 9.84
N GLY A 376 3.58 19.64 9.64
CA GLY A 376 3.03 20.68 8.76
C GLY A 376 2.93 20.26 7.29
N CYS A 377 3.06 18.97 6.96
CA CYS A 377 3.11 18.49 5.58
C CYS A 377 1.83 18.79 4.76
N TRP A 378 0.66 18.81 5.42
CA TRP A 378 -0.61 19.15 4.77
C TRP A 378 -0.68 20.63 4.41
N GLU A 379 -0.21 21.51 5.28
CA GLU A 379 -0.15 22.95 4.99
C GLU A 379 0.90 23.25 3.92
N LEU A 380 2.05 22.56 3.94
CA LEU A 380 3.02 22.61 2.84
C LEU A 380 2.37 22.25 1.51
N TRP A 381 1.65 21.12 1.43
CA TRP A 381 0.99 20.72 0.19
C TRP A 381 -0.09 21.73 -0.24
N LYS A 382 -0.92 22.23 0.68
CA LYS A 382 -1.91 23.30 0.38
C LYS A 382 -1.25 24.55 -0.19
N ASN A 383 -0.11 24.96 0.35
CA ASN A 383 0.60 26.14 -0.13
C ASN A 383 1.22 25.95 -1.52
N ILE A 384 1.70 24.74 -1.83
CA ILE A 384 2.13 24.39 -3.18
C ILE A 384 0.92 24.33 -4.13
N ALA A 385 -0.15 23.62 -3.76
CA ALA A 385 -1.36 23.44 -4.55
C ALA A 385 -2.02 24.75 -5.01
N LYS A 386 -2.01 25.79 -4.15
CA LYS A 386 -2.51 27.13 -4.48
C LYS A 386 -1.81 27.79 -5.68
N GLN A 387 -0.60 27.37 -6.05
CA GLN A 387 0.18 28.00 -7.12
C GLN A 387 -0.19 27.47 -8.52
N HIS A 388 -0.72 26.23 -8.62
CA HIS A 388 -1.11 25.65 -9.91
C HIS A 388 -1.96 24.37 -9.74
N ASP A 389 -3.03 24.21 -10.52
CA ASP A 389 -3.98 23.07 -10.43
C ASP A 389 -3.32 21.69 -10.58
N ALA A 390 -2.27 21.59 -11.41
CA ALA A 390 -1.49 20.35 -11.59
C ALA A 390 -0.76 19.86 -10.32
N PHE A 391 -0.76 20.63 -9.23
CA PHE A 391 -0.13 20.28 -7.96
C PHE A 391 -1.09 19.58 -6.97
N GLY A 392 -2.30 19.24 -7.41
CA GLY A 392 -3.25 18.40 -6.68
C GLY A 392 -4.19 19.15 -5.73
N HIS A 393 -5.05 18.40 -5.05
CA HIS A 393 -6.12 18.90 -4.19
C HIS A 393 -6.03 18.27 -2.78
N PRO A 394 -5.11 18.73 -1.91
CA PRO A 394 -4.90 18.15 -0.57
C PRO A 394 -6.17 18.05 0.27
N GLU A 395 -7.13 18.97 0.10
CA GLU A 395 -8.38 19.02 0.85
C GLU A 395 -9.25 17.76 0.66
N LYS A 396 -9.05 17.01 -0.44
CA LYS A 396 -9.70 15.70 -0.66
C LYS A 396 -9.32 14.66 0.38
N PHE A 397 -8.13 14.78 0.96
CA PHE A 397 -7.52 13.76 1.80
C PHE A 397 -7.45 14.18 3.28
N CYS A 398 -7.32 15.48 3.57
CA CYS A 398 -7.03 15.95 4.94
C CYS A 398 -8.12 16.78 5.62
N SER A 399 -9.31 16.90 5.02
CA SER A 399 -10.37 17.78 5.56
C SER A 399 -11.34 17.12 6.55
N ASP A 400 -11.42 15.79 6.58
CA ASP A 400 -12.39 15.05 7.40
C ASP A 400 -11.68 13.95 8.21
N ILE A 401 -11.25 14.32 9.43
CA ILE A 401 -10.54 13.39 10.31
C ILE A 401 -11.43 12.26 10.79
N GLU A 402 -12.75 12.47 10.92
CA GLU A 402 -13.68 11.40 11.34
C GLU A 402 -13.71 10.25 10.32
N LYS A 403 -13.38 10.51 9.05
CA LYS A 403 -13.31 9.49 7.99
C LYS A 403 -11.91 9.01 7.65
N THR A 404 -10.88 9.64 8.20
CA THR A 404 -9.48 9.38 7.84
C THR A 404 -8.61 8.90 9.01
N ASN A 405 -9.23 8.75 10.19
CA ASN A 405 -8.56 8.29 11.39
C ASN A 405 -8.75 6.79 11.63
N TRP A 406 -7.84 6.25 12.42
CA TRP A 406 -8.04 5.04 13.21
C TRP A 406 -7.19 5.18 14.47
N GLU A 407 -7.24 4.18 15.36
CA GLU A 407 -6.36 4.14 16.53
C GLU A 407 -5.63 2.81 16.62
N SER A 408 -4.35 2.92 17.00
CA SER A 408 -3.51 1.77 17.34
C SER A 408 -3.01 1.89 18.77
N ALA A 409 -2.55 0.78 19.34
CA ALA A 409 -1.89 0.75 20.62
C ALA A 409 -0.77 -0.30 20.62
N THR A 410 0.30 -0.04 21.36
CA THR A 410 1.36 -1.01 21.60
C THR A 410 1.29 -1.49 23.03
N VAL A 411 1.01 -2.78 23.23
CA VAL A 411 0.95 -3.42 24.55
C VAL A 411 2.22 -4.23 24.77
N THR A 412 2.97 -3.89 25.81
CA THR A 412 4.17 -4.60 26.25
C THR A 412 3.86 -5.38 27.51
N THR A 413 4.22 -6.67 27.55
CA THR A 413 4.04 -7.50 28.75
C THR A 413 5.12 -8.58 28.85
N SER A 414 5.45 -8.97 30.07
CA SER A 414 6.24 -10.16 30.39
C SER A 414 5.46 -11.18 31.22
N ASP A 415 4.14 -10.99 31.38
CA ASP A 415 3.30 -11.82 32.22
C ASP A 415 2.93 -13.15 31.54
N ASP A 416 3.22 -14.25 32.22
CA ASP A 416 3.00 -15.60 31.68
C ASP A 416 1.51 -15.94 31.51
N THR A 417 0.61 -15.35 32.30
CA THR A 417 -0.83 -15.54 32.14
C THR A 417 -1.28 -14.92 30.81
N ILE A 418 -0.97 -13.65 30.54
CA ILE A 418 -1.33 -12.99 29.28
C ILE A 418 -0.74 -13.76 28.08
N ILE A 419 0.54 -14.13 28.17
CA ILE A 419 1.25 -14.88 27.12
C ILE A 419 0.62 -16.24 26.85
N SER A 420 0.09 -16.92 27.88
CA SER A 420 -0.58 -18.21 27.70
C SER A 420 -1.86 -18.09 26.85
N TYR A 421 -2.60 -16.99 26.96
CA TYR A 421 -3.80 -16.73 26.12
C TYR A 421 -3.41 -16.44 24.68
N ILE A 422 -2.36 -15.64 24.47
CA ILE A 422 -1.79 -15.41 23.13
C ILE A 422 -1.41 -16.75 22.50
N GLN A 423 -0.61 -17.57 23.20
CA GLN A 423 -0.14 -18.86 22.71
C GLN A 423 -1.30 -19.83 22.45
N LYS A 424 -2.36 -19.79 23.25
CA LYS A 424 -3.58 -20.57 23.02
C LYS A 424 -4.24 -20.21 21.70
N ILE A 425 -4.21 -18.95 21.26
CA ILE A 425 -4.79 -18.51 19.99
C ILE A 425 -3.84 -18.77 18.83
N CYS A 426 -2.60 -18.25 18.88
CA CYS A 426 -1.66 -18.32 17.76
C CYS A 426 -0.94 -19.68 17.61
N LYS A 427 -1.06 -20.56 18.63
CA LYS A 427 -0.45 -21.91 18.68
C LYS A 427 1.08 -21.92 18.63
N ARG A 428 1.72 -20.78 18.87
CA ARG A 428 3.18 -20.61 18.88
C ARG A 428 3.63 -19.89 20.13
N ASP A 429 4.86 -20.16 20.57
CA ASP A 429 5.47 -19.43 21.68
C ASP A 429 5.86 -18.01 21.23
N PRO A 430 5.26 -16.94 21.80
CA PRO A 430 5.57 -15.56 21.46
C PRO A 430 7.03 -15.15 21.70
N ARG A 431 7.75 -15.84 22.59
CA ARG A 431 9.15 -15.55 22.95
C ARG A 431 10.17 -16.35 22.15
N SER A 432 9.72 -17.16 21.18
CA SER A 432 10.60 -18.04 20.40
C SER A 432 11.55 -17.32 19.43
N GLY A 433 11.30 -16.04 19.17
CA GLY A 433 12.00 -15.25 18.14
C GLY A 433 11.63 -15.61 16.70
N ARG A 434 10.58 -16.42 16.51
CA ARG A 434 10.03 -16.81 15.21
C ARG A 434 8.68 -16.15 14.97
N VAL A 435 8.06 -16.43 13.83
CA VAL A 435 6.68 -16.00 13.55
C VAL A 435 5.77 -16.40 14.72
N VAL A 436 4.96 -15.46 15.21
CA VAL A 436 3.99 -15.70 16.30
C VAL A 436 2.58 -15.78 15.74
N THR A 437 1.90 -14.65 15.53
CA THR A 437 0.53 -14.65 14.95
C THR A 437 0.52 -14.84 13.45
N GLY A 438 1.61 -14.47 12.77
CA GLY A 438 1.74 -14.58 11.30
C GLY A 438 0.97 -13.50 10.54
N GLY A 439 0.75 -12.35 11.16
CA GLY A 439 -0.18 -11.31 10.71
C GLY A 439 -1.26 -11.05 11.76
N ILE A 440 -2.21 -10.18 11.45
CA ILE A 440 -3.25 -9.77 12.41
C ILE A 440 -4.28 -10.87 12.69
N VAL A 441 -4.65 -11.04 13.95
CA VAL A 441 -5.81 -11.81 14.39
C VAL A 441 -6.96 -10.83 14.55
N SER A 442 -8.03 -11.00 13.78
CA SER A 442 -9.20 -10.12 13.82
C SER A 442 -10.30 -10.66 14.73
N CYS A 443 -10.73 -9.89 15.71
CA CYS A 443 -11.85 -10.23 16.57
C CYS A 443 -13.16 -9.90 15.83
N GLN A 444 -13.75 -10.90 15.16
CA GLN A 444 -14.84 -10.73 14.19
C GLN A 444 -16.09 -10.09 14.80
N ASP A 445 -16.37 -10.37 16.06
CA ASP A 445 -17.54 -9.91 16.82
C ASP A 445 -17.22 -8.72 17.74
N SER A 446 -16.02 -8.16 17.67
CA SER A 446 -15.66 -6.94 18.38
C SER A 446 -16.36 -5.72 17.79
N LYS A 447 -16.97 -4.90 18.64
CA LYS A 447 -17.60 -3.63 18.22
C LYS A 447 -16.61 -2.62 17.66
N TRP A 448 -15.38 -2.60 18.17
CA TRP A 448 -14.30 -1.77 17.62
C TRP A 448 -13.76 -2.30 16.27
N LEU A 449 -14.16 -3.52 15.89
CA LEU A 449 -13.47 -4.31 14.87
C LEU A 449 -11.97 -4.42 15.20
N LEU A 450 -11.68 -4.78 16.45
CA LEU A 450 -10.33 -4.89 16.97
C LEU A 450 -9.55 -5.98 16.25
N SER A 451 -8.31 -5.69 15.90
CA SER A 451 -7.34 -6.65 15.40
C SER A 451 -6.00 -6.46 16.10
N TRP A 452 -5.26 -7.54 16.29
CA TRP A 452 -3.97 -7.50 16.98
C TRP A 452 -2.96 -8.45 16.34
N THR A 453 -1.67 -8.13 16.45
CA THR A 453 -0.59 -8.96 15.92
C THR A 453 0.61 -8.94 16.84
N ILE A 454 1.36 -10.04 16.82
CA ILE A 454 2.69 -10.13 17.42
C ILE A 454 3.62 -10.61 16.32
N ASN A 455 4.57 -9.76 15.95
CA ASN A 455 5.63 -10.11 15.02
C ASN A 455 6.72 -10.93 15.73
N ARG A 456 7.77 -11.31 15.02
CA ARG A 456 8.95 -11.95 15.62
C ARG A 456 9.51 -11.06 16.75
N GLN A 457 9.81 -11.64 17.90
CA GLN A 457 10.26 -10.93 19.10
C GLN A 457 11.78 -11.14 19.34
N GLY A 458 12.57 -10.17 19.81
CA GLY A 458 12.24 -8.76 20.09
C GLY A 458 12.13 -7.93 18.83
N GLN A 459 11.07 -7.13 18.75
CA GLN A 459 10.78 -6.27 17.60
C GLN A 459 11.59 -4.97 17.62
N PHE A 460 12.15 -4.62 18.78
CA PHE A 460 13.13 -3.55 18.98
C PHE A 460 14.46 -4.16 19.41
N LYS A 461 15.58 -3.60 18.95
CA LYS A 461 16.91 -4.16 19.26
C LYS A 461 17.22 -4.20 20.76
N ASN A 462 16.69 -3.24 21.53
CA ASN A 462 16.91 -3.10 22.97
C ASN A 462 15.79 -3.72 23.83
N GLN A 463 14.77 -4.34 23.21
CA GLN A 463 13.67 -4.99 23.93
C GLN A 463 14.20 -6.10 24.85
N LYS A 464 13.68 -6.19 26.08
CA LYS A 464 14.06 -7.27 26.99
C LYS A 464 13.56 -8.62 26.46
N LYS A 465 14.30 -9.69 26.73
CA LYS A 465 14.01 -11.03 26.14
C LYS A 465 12.72 -11.65 26.65
N GLU A 466 12.33 -11.32 27.87
CA GLU A 466 11.12 -11.77 28.54
C GLU A 466 9.87 -10.99 28.09
N GLU A 467 10.04 -9.81 27.49
CA GLU A 467 8.95 -8.95 27.05
C GLU A 467 8.49 -9.34 25.63
N ILE A 468 7.19 -9.23 25.39
CA ILE A 468 6.61 -9.23 24.05
C ILE A 468 5.89 -7.91 23.80
N CYS A 469 5.90 -7.46 22.55
CA CYS A 469 5.15 -6.31 22.09
C CYS A 469 4.01 -6.78 21.16
N ALA A 470 2.77 -6.58 21.61
CA ALA A 470 1.58 -6.76 20.79
C ALA A 470 1.16 -5.40 20.20
N TRP A 471 0.92 -5.38 18.89
CA TRP A 471 0.32 -4.23 18.23
C TRP A 471 -1.17 -4.48 18.06
N ILE A 472 -1.99 -3.56 18.56
CA ILE A 472 -3.45 -3.60 18.51
C ILE A 472 -3.90 -2.41 17.68
N TYR A 473 -4.95 -2.57 16.89
CA TYR A 473 -5.64 -1.44 16.29
C TYR A 473 -7.12 -1.73 16.14
N SER A 474 -7.89 -0.68 15.88
CA SER A 474 -9.32 -0.78 15.59
C SER A 474 -9.71 0.19 14.49
N LEU A 475 -10.59 -0.26 13.61
CA LEU A 475 -11.16 0.56 12.54
C LEU A 475 -12.24 1.50 13.09
N PHE A 476 -13.05 1.02 14.02
CA PHE A 476 -14.14 1.79 14.59
C PHE A 476 -13.76 2.41 15.93
N THR A 477 -13.28 3.66 15.89
CA THR A 477 -12.76 4.37 17.06
C THR A 477 -13.84 5.06 17.90
N ASP A 478 -15.03 5.27 17.34
CA ASP A 478 -16.11 6.12 17.87
C ASP A 478 -17.27 5.35 18.51
N VAL A 479 -17.19 4.01 18.58
CA VAL A 479 -18.24 3.15 19.14
C VAL A 479 -17.83 2.52 20.47
N PRO A 480 -18.73 2.36 21.46
CA PRO A 480 -18.41 1.69 22.71
C PRO A 480 -18.00 0.23 22.54
N GLY A 481 -16.98 -0.19 23.29
CA GLY A 481 -16.49 -1.58 23.31
C GLY A 481 -17.44 -2.59 23.98
N ASP A 482 -17.01 -3.85 23.96
CA ASP A 482 -17.76 -5.00 24.48
C ASP A 482 -17.50 -5.27 25.95
N TYR A 483 -16.31 -4.96 26.46
CA TYR A 483 -15.99 -4.94 27.88
C TYR A 483 -15.95 -3.50 28.39
N ILE A 484 -15.10 -2.67 27.80
CA ILE A 484 -15.01 -1.23 28.09
C ILE A 484 -16.13 -0.48 27.37
N LYS A 485 -17.00 0.18 28.14
CA LYS A 485 -18.18 0.89 27.61
C LYS A 485 -17.88 2.31 27.10
N LYS A 486 -16.72 2.48 26.47
CA LYS A 486 -16.26 3.74 25.87
C LYS A 486 -15.79 3.54 24.43
N PRO A 487 -15.85 4.57 23.58
CA PRO A 487 -15.10 4.61 22.33
C PRO A 487 -13.60 4.39 22.55
N MET A 488 -12.92 3.67 21.64
CA MET A 488 -11.47 3.42 21.78
C MET A 488 -10.68 4.73 21.91
N ARG A 489 -11.07 5.77 21.16
CA ARG A 489 -10.44 7.11 21.20
C ARG A 489 -10.50 7.82 22.54
N GLU A 490 -11.34 7.36 23.45
CA GLU A 490 -11.49 7.91 24.80
C GLU A 490 -10.89 6.96 25.87
N CYS A 491 -10.20 5.90 25.45
CA CYS A 491 -9.62 4.90 26.32
C CYS A 491 -8.14 5.17 26.61
N THR A 492 -7.77 4.89 27.86
CA THR A 492 -6.38 4.82 28.33
C THR A 492 -5.74 3.50 27.89
N GLY A 493 -4.41 3.38 28.08
CA GLY A 493 -3.70 2.14 27.77
C GLY A 493 -4.24 0.92 28.50
N LYS A 494 -4.57 1.03 29.80
CA LYS A 494 -5.13 -0.10 30.57
C LYS A 494 -6.54 -0.48 30.10
N GLU A 495 -7.35 0.48 29.68
CA GLU A 495 -8.69 0.19 29.16
C GLU A 495 -8.63 -0.53 27.80
N ILE A 496 -7.75 -0.08 26.90
CA ILE A 496 -7.52 -0.79 25.61
C ILE A 496 -7.00 -2.21 25.86
N THR A 497 -6.08 -2.36 26.82
CA THR A 497 -5.57 -3.68 27.22
C THR A 497 -6.70 -4.56 27.76
N ALA A 498 -7.58 -4.03 28.61
CA ALA A 498 -8.70 -4.76 29.17
C ALA A 498 -9.69 -5.26 28.10
N GLU A 499 -10.05 -4.41 27.13
CA GLU A 499 -10.89 -4.80 25.99
C GLU A 499 -10.23 -5.92 25.17
N TRP A 500 -8.93 -5.82 24.91
CA TRP A 500 -8.18 -6.86 24.20
C TRP A 500 -8.12 -8.19 24.97
N LEU A 501 -7.84 -8.16 26.28
CA LEU A 501 -7.84 -9.35 27.14
C LEU A 501 -9.22 -10.03 27.16
N TYR A 502 -10.31 -9.24 27.16
CA TYR A 502 -11.68 -9.76 27.05
C TYR A 502 -11.87 -10.56 25.76
N HIS A 503 -11.46 -10.01 24.61
CA HIS A 503 -11.57 -10.67 23.31
C HIS A 503 -10.61 -11.86 23.16
N MET A 504 -9.57 -11.99 23.98
CA MET A 504 -8.72 -13.18 24.05
C MET A 504 -9.26 -14.30 24.95
N GLY A 505 -10.35 -14.08 25.69
CA GLY A 505 -10.95 -15.10 26.55
C GLY A 505 -10.48 -15.13 27.99
N VAL A 506 -9.82 -14.06 28.47
CA VAL A 506 -9.43 -13.93 29.88
C VAL A 506 -10.70 -13.83 30.76
N PRO A 507 -10.77 -14.54 31.91
CA PRO A 507 -11.88 -14.43 32.86
C PRO A 507 -12.09 -12.99 33.33
N ALA A 508 -13.35 -12.53 33.38
CA ALA A 508 -13.68 -11.13 33.63
C ALA A 508 -13.17 -10.62 35.00
N ASP A 509 -13.05 -11.50 35.98
CA ASP A 509 -12.51 -11.22 37.32
C ASP A 509 -10.98 -11.04 37.36
N GLN A 510 -10.27 -11.28 36.25
CA GLN A 510 -8.81 -11.13 36.13
C GLN A 510 -8.38 -10.01 35.17
N ILE A 511 -9.30 -9.53 34.31
CA ILE A 511 -8.97 -8.61 33.21
C ILE A 511 -8.37 -7.30 33.74
N ASP A 512 -9.06 -6.64 34.67
CA ASP A 512 -8.65 -5.30 35.12
C ASP A 512 -7.29 -5.34 35.84
N GLU A 513 -7.06 -6.37 36.67
CA GLU A 513 -5.79 -6.58 37.37
C GLU A 513 -4.62 -6.80 36.39
N LEU A 514 -4.82 -7.66 35.38
CA LEU A 514 -3.80 -7.93 34.37
C LEU A 514 -3.52 -6.69 33.51
N ALA A 515 -4.57 -5.95 33.13
CA ALA A 515 -4.43 -4.75 32.32
C ALA A 515 -3.71 -3.61 33.05
N GLU A 516 -3.98 -3.44 34.36
CA GLU A 516 -3.40 -2.36 35.16
C GLU A 516 -1.97 -2.66 35.62
N ASN A 517 -1.71 -3.89 36.08
CA ASN A 517 -0.46 -4.21 36.79
C ASN A 517 0.52 -5.11 36.01
N HIS A 518 0.09 -5.74 34.92
CA HIS A 518 0.87 -6.76 34.20
C HIS A 518 1.14 -6.42 32.72
N ALA A 519 0.74 -5.23 32.26
CA ALA A 519 1.00 -4.76 30.91
C ALA A 519 1.20 -3.24 30.91
N VAL A 520 1.99 -2.74 29.95
CA VAL A 520 2.14 -1.32 29.65
C VAL A 520 1.65 -1.08 28.25
N CYS A 521 0.70 -0.18 28.08
CA CYS A 521 0.07 0.11 26.79
C CYS A 521 0.23 1.58 26.42
N VAL A 522 0.67 1.82 25.19
CA VAL A 522 0.76 3.18 24.62
C VAL A 522 -0.26 3.34 23.50
N PRO A 523 -1.42 3.99 23.76
CA PRO A 523 -2.40 4.36 22.75
C PRO A 523 -1.84 5.41 21.78
N THR A 524 -2.18 5.29 20.51
CA THR A 524 -1.69 6.16 19.45
C THR A 524 -2.79 6.44 18.42
N MET A 525 -3.42 7.61 18.54
CA MET A 525 -4.44 8.12 17.63
C MET A 525 -3.78 8.77 16.42
N MET A 526 -4.20 8.40 15.21
CA MET A 526 -3.66 8.95 13.97
C MET A 526 -4.78 9.52 13.09
N PRO A 527 -4.95 10.87 13.08
CA PRO A 527 -6.07 11.52 12.41
C PRO A 527 -6.15 11.35 10.88
N TYR A 528 -5.04 10.98 10.22
CA TYR A 528 -4.94 10.92 8.76
C TYR A 528 -4.47 9.55 8.24
N ILE A 529 -4.47 8.52 9.08
CA ILE A 529 -3.87 7.23 8.74
C ILE A 529 -4.48 6.55 7.54
N THR A 530 -5.77 6.80 7.24
CA THR A 530 -6.47 6.27 6.06
C THR A 530 -6.74 7.36 5.01
N ALA A 531 -6.12 8.54 5.13
CA ALA A 531 -6.37 9.69 4.25
C ALA A 531 -6.17 9.38 2.75
N PHE A 532 -5.20 8.54 2.39
CA PHE A 532 -4.96 8.15 0.99
C PHE A 532 -6.07 7.28 0.38
N PHE A 533 -6.97 6.72 1.20
CA PHE A 533 -8.11 5.93 0.73
C PHE A 533 -9.35 6.75 0.46
N MET A 534 -9.33 8.06 0.71
CA MET A 534 -10.49 8.90 0.47
C MET A 534 -10.90 8.89 -1.02
N PRO A 535 -12.21 8.89 -1.32
CA PRO A 535 -12.69 8.96 -2.70
C PRO A 535 -12.06 10.14 -3.45
N ARG A 536 -11.45 9.83 -4.60
CA ARG A 536 -10.69 10.77 -5.42
C ARG A 536 -11.02 10.63 -6.89
N ARG A 537 -10.50 11.56 -7.68
CA ARG A 537 -10.47 11.53 -9.15
C ARG A 537 -9.07 11.86 -9.68
N LYS A 538 -8.89 11.68 -10.99
CA LYS A 538 -7.67 12.12 -11.68
C LYS A 538 -7.41 13.61 -11.42
N GLY A 539 -6.18 13.94 -11.04
CA GLY A 539 -5.75 15.30 -10.73
C GLY A 539 -5.84 15.67 -9.24
N ASP A 540 -6.52 14.89 -8.39
CA ASP A 540 -6.50 15.13 -6.94
C ASP A 540 -5.13 14.85 -6.32
N ARG A 541 -4.44 13.83 -6.82
CA ARG A 541 -3.01 13.61 -6.60
C ARG A 541 -2.23 14.21 -7.78
N PRO A 542 -1.16 14.98 -7.55
CA PRO A 542 -0.27 15.41 -8.62
C PRO A 542 0.52 14.23 -9.19
N ASP A 543 0.87 14.27 -10.47
CA ASP A 543 1.86 13.33 -11.02
C ASP A 543 3.19 13.46 -10.25
N VAL A 544 3.96 12.36 -10.16
CA VAL A 544 5.31 12.36 -9.56
C VAL A 544 6.17 13.53 -10.07
N ILE A 545 6.18 13.76 -11.38
CA ILE A 545 6.74 14.98 -11.99
C ILE A 545 5.60 15.69 -12.71
N PRO A 546 5.01 16.76 -12.18
CA PRO A 546 3.95 17.48 -12.87
C PRO A 546 4.40 18.00 -14.24
N ASP A 547 3.49 18.05 -15.21
CA ASP A 547 3.83 18.46 -16.58
C ASP A 547 4.48 19.85 -16.61
N GLY A 548 5.65 19.93 -17.25
CA GLY A 548 6.44 21.15 -17.39
C GLY A 548 7.32 21.50 -16.20
N CYS A 549 7.31 20.72 -15.12
CA CYS A 549 8.30 20.85 -14.04
C CYS A 549 9.71 20.50 -14.53
N VAL A 550 10.69 21.35 -14.23
CA VAL A 550 12.09 21.15 -14.65
C VAL A 550 13.00 20.67 -13.51
N ASN A 551 12.70 21.02 -12.27
CA ASN A 551 13.53 20.74 -11.10
C ASN A 551 12.71 20.36 -9.86
N PHE A 552 11.48 19.86 -10.03
CA PHE A 552 10.59 19.55 -8.91
C PHE A 552 9.83 18.24 -9.12
N ALA A 553 9.71 17.45 -8.05
CA ALA A 553 8.90 16.24 -8.01
C ALA A 553 8.18 16.04 -6.66
N PHE A 554 7.01 15.39 -6.73
CA PHE A 554 6.26 14.88 -5.59
C PHE A 554 6.61 13.42 -5.31
N LEU A 555 6.64 13.07 -4.03
CA LEU A 555 7.02 11.75 -3.54
C LEU A 555 5.91 11.13 -2.68
N GLY A 556 5.89 9.81 -2.63
CA GLY A 556 5.12 9.04 -1.66
C GLY A 556 3.65 8.85 -2.04
N GLN A 557 2.84 8.57 -1.01
CA GLN A 557 1.51 7.98 -1.14
C GLN A 557 0.45 8.92 -1.73
N PHE A 558 0.77 10.21 -1.85
CA PHE A 558 -0.14 11.21 -2.41
C PHE A 558 0.33 11.77 -3.75
N ALA A 559 1.38 11.20 -4.35
CA ALA A 559 1.71 11.40 -5.76
C ALA A 559 0.96 10.36 -6.63
N GLU A 560 0.77 10.64 -7.91
CA GLU A 560 0.11 9.75 -8.87
C GLU A 560 1.17 9.04 -9.74
N THR A 561 1.14 7.72 -9.71
CA THR A 561 1.79 6.83 -10.69
C THR A 561 0.84 5.70 -11.10
N PRO A 562 0.90 5.19 -12.36
CA PRO A 562 -0.03 4.19 -12.86
C PRO A 562 0.04 2.83 -12.15
N ARG A 563 -1.11 2.16 -12.04
CA ARG A 563 -1.31 0.74 -11.66
C ARG A 563 -0.90 0.31 -10.25
N ASP A 564 -0.02 1.03 -9.56
CA ASP A 564 0.45 0.63 -8.24
C ASP A 564 -0.53 1.05 -7.14
N THR A 565 -0.35 0.49 -5.94
CA THR A 565 -1.25 0.71 -4.79
C THR A 565 -0.55 1.50 -3.69
N ILE A 566 -1.24 2.52 -3.19
CA ILE A 566 -0.80 3.28 -2.03
C ILE A 566 -0.85 2.45 -0.74
N PHE A 567 -0.55 3.06 0.41
CA PHE A 567 -0.36 2.38 1.70
C PHE A 567 0.66 1.22 1.65
N THR A 568 1.59 1.25 0.70
CA THR A 568 2.67 0.27 0.57
C THR A 568 4.03 0.96 0.62
N THR A 569 5.03 0.26 1.13
CA THR A 569 6.42 0.72 1.07
C THR A 569 6.92 0.79 -0.38
N GLU A 570 6.46 -0.12 -1.26
CA GLU A 570 6.72 -0.09 -2.71
C GLU A 570 6.35 1.24 -3.36
N TYR A 571 5.16 1.78 -3.12
CA TYR A 571 4.72 3.04 -3.75
C TYR A 571 5.64 4.21 -3.40
N SER A 572 6.12 4.25 -2.15
CA SER A 572 7.10 5.25 -1.71
C SER A 572 8.43 5.13 -2.46
N VAL A 573 8.94 3.91 -2.66
CA VAL A 573 10.20 3.69 -3.38
C VAL A 573 10.04 3.90 -4.90
N ARG A 574 8.89 3.49 -5.48
CA ARG A 574 8.56 3.70 -6.89
C ARG A 574 8.53 5.18 -7.25
N THR A 575 7.76 5.97 -6.51
CA THR A 575 7.65 7.42 -6.75
C THR A 575 9.01 8.12 -6.60
N ALA A 576 9.84 7.66 -5.65
CA ALA A 576 11.22 8.11 -5.53
C ALA A 576 12.08 7.78 -6.76
N MET A 577 12.07 6.52 -7.22
CA MET A 577 12.82 6.08 -8.40
C MET A 577 12.39 6.85 -9.66
N GLU A 578 11.09 6.95 -9.91
CA GLU A 578 10.51 7.68 -11.05
C GLU A 578 10.90 9.16 -11.03
N SER A 579 10.87 9.80 -9.86
CA SER A 579 11.26 11.21 -9.71
C SER A 579 12.72 11.47 -10.04
N VAL A 580 13.63 10.64 -9.51
CA VAL A 580 15.08 10.79 -9.72
C VAL A 580 15.42 10.49 -11.18
N TYR A 581 14.89 9.40 -11.73
CA TYR A 581 15.16 8.99 -13.09
C TYR A 581 14.65 10.03 -14.10
N GLY A 582 13.47 10.59 -13.87
CA GLY A 582 12.89 11.62 -14.73
C GLY A 582 13.66 12.95 -14.69
N LEU A 583 13.97 13.47 -13.49
CA LEU A 583 14.63 14.77 -13.34
C LEU A 583 16.14 14.75 -13.69
N LEU A 584 16.83 13.63 -13.46
CA LEU A 584 18.23 13.49 -13.87
C LEU A 584 18.38 12.92 -15.29
N GLY A 585 17.32 12.35 -15.87
CA GLY A 585 17.39 11.70 -17.17
C GLY A 585 18.17 10.39 -17.15
N VAL A 586 18.18 9.67 -16.01
CA VAL A 586 18.86 8.37 -15.85
C VAL A 586 18.42 7.42 -16.97
N ASP A 587 19.38 6.80 -17.65
CA ASP A 587 19.12 5.91 -18.79
C ASP A 587 19.09 4.44 -18.35
N ARG A 588 18.07 4.08 -17.58
CA ARG A 588 17.74 2.72 -17.15
C ARG A 588 16.23 2.61 -16.95
N GLY A 589 15.65 1.46 -17.29
CA GLY A 589 14.21 1.26 -17.14
C GLY A 589 13.77 1.22 -15.68
N VAL A 590 12.65 1.88 -15.35
CA VAL A 590 11.97 1.70 -14.06
C VAL A 590 11.20 0.37 -14.12
N PRO A 591 11.30 -0.55 -13.15
CA PRO A 591 10.49 -1.77 -13.14
C PRO A 591 9.01 -1.42 -13.16
N GLU A 592 8.24 -1.94 -14.13
CA GLU A 592 6.79 -1.77 -14.12
C GLU A 592 6.17 -2.44 -12.89
N VAL A 593 4.97 -2.00 -12.51
CA VAL A 593 4.16 -2.75 -11.55
C VAL A 593 3.99 -4.18 -12.07
N TRP A 594 4.17 -5.17 -11.21
CA TRP A 594 4.10 -6.57 -11.60
C TRP A 594 2.84 -6.88 -12.44
N GLY A 595 3.07 -7.53 -13.57
CA GLY A 595 2.08 -7.72 -14.63
C GLY A 595 1.00 -8.78 -14.33
N SER A 596 0.78 -9.17 -13.07
CA SER A 596 -0.10 -10.31 -12.73
C SER A 596 -1.53 -10.15 -13.23
N VAL A 597 -2.03 -8.91 -13.33
CA VAL A 597 -3.36 -8.58 -13.86
C VAL A 597 -3.53 -8.95 -15.34
N TYR A 598 -2.41 -9.08 -16.08
CA TYR A 598 -2.39 -9.46 -17.49
C TYR A 598 -1.96 -10.91 -17.71
N ASP A 599 -1.53 -11.61 -16.66
CA ASP A 599 -1.15 -13.02 -16.74
C ASP A 599 -2.39 -13.90 -16.62
N ILE A 600 -2.71 -14.61 -17.70
CA ILE A 600 -3.88 -15.50 -17.75
C ILE A 600 -3.85 -16.57 -16.65
N ARG A 601 -2.66 -17.03 -16.22
CA ARG A 601 -2.53 -18.07 -15.19
C ARG A 601 -3.03 -17.55 -13.85
N ASN A 602 -2.54 -16.36 -13.47
CA ASN A 602 -2.98 -15.68 -12.25
C ASN A 602 -4.48 -15.37 -12.29
N LEU A 603 -5.01 -14.92 -13.42
CA LEU A 603 -6.45 -14.65 -13.57
C LEU A 603 -7.31 -15.91 -13.35
N LEU A 604 -6.91 -17.04 -13.92
CA LEU A 604 -7.63 -18.31 -13.77
C LEU A 604 -7.53 -18.84 -12.34
N ASP A 605 -6.31 -18.90 -11.80
CA ASP A 605 -6.05 -19.31 -10.41
C ASP A 605 -6.86 -18.50 -9.40
N SER A 606 -6.88 -17.18 -9.60
CA SER A 606 -7.56 -16.27 -8.69
C SER A 606 -9.06 -16.42 -8.76
N THR A 607 -9.61 -16.71 -9.94
CA THR A 607 -11.04 -16.98 -10.11
C THR A 607 -11.47 -18.21 -9.31
N VAL A 608 -10.71 -19.31 -9.39
CA VAL A 608 -11.01 -20.54 -8.64
C VAL A 608 -10.87 -20.31 -7.13
N LYS A 609 -9.82 -19.59 -6.71
CA LYS A 609 -9.60 -19.26 -5.29
C LYS A 609 -10.69 -18.36 -4.72
N LEU A 610 -11.11 -17.32 -5.45
CA LEU A 610 -12.22 -16.43 -5.06
C LEU A 610 -13.52 -17.22 -4.83
N MET A 611 -13.67 -18.33 -5.55
CA MET A 611 -14.81 -19.23 -5.48
C MET A 611 -14.65 -20.41 -4.52
N ASP A 612 -13.71 -20.33 -3.57
CA ASP A 612 -13.42 -21.38 -2.59
C ASP A 612 -13.12 -22.74 -3.24
N GLY A 613 -12.36 -22.71 -4.34
CA GLY A 613 -11.96 -23.91 -5.06
C GLY A 613 -13.05 -24.48 -5.96
N LYS A 614 -14.15 -23.78 -6.22
CA LYS A 614 -15.14 -24.21 -7.23
C LYS A 614 -14.73 -23.73 -8.62
N SER A 615 -15.02 -24.54 -9.63
CA SER A 615 -14.83 -24.10 -11.01
C SER A 615 -15.86 -23.02 -11.36
N PRO A 616 -15.48 -21.93 -12.04
CA PRO A 616 -16.43 -20.94 -12.56
C PRO A 616 -17.39 -21.54 -13.59
N LEU A 617 -17.08 -22.70 -14.17
CA LEU A 617 -17.98 -23.41 -15.08
C LEU A 617 -19.14 -24.11 -14.36
N GLU A 618 -19.05 -24.30 -13.04
CA GLU A 618 -20.15 -24.84 -12.21
C GLU A 618 -21.23 -23.79 -11.92
N MET A 619 -20.92 -22.48 -12.05
CA MET A 619 -21.86 -21.39 -11.81
C MET A 619 -22.97 -21.38 -12.85
N GLU A 620 -24.24 -21.31 -12.47
CA GLU A 620 -25.30 -21.09 -13.47
C GLU A 620 -25.19 -19.68 -14.05
N LEU A 621 -24.94 -19.60 -15.37
CA LEU A 621 -24.94 -18.33 -16.09
C LEU A 621 -26.38 -17.94 -16.48
N PRO A 622 -26.75 -16.64 -16.47
CA PRO A 622 -28.11 -16.22 -16.80
C PRO A 622 -28.55 -16.64 -18.21
N GLY A 623 -29.74 -17.24 -18.30
CA GLY A 623 -30.44 -17.49 -19.57
C GLY A 623 -29.65 -18.34 -20.58
N PRO A 624 -29.59 -17.96 -21.87
CA PRO A 624 -29.00 -18.80 -22.91
C PRO A 624 -27.47 -18.93 -22.83
N LEU A 625 -26.81 -18.13 -21.98
CA LEU A 625 -25.35 -18.19 -21.81
C LEU A 625 -24.88 -19.51 -21.22
N ASN A 626 -25.66 -20.14 -20.34
CA ASN A 626 -25.29 -21.44 -19.77
C ASN A 626 -25.22 -22.54 -20.85
N MET A 627 -26.07 -22.44 -21.88
CA MET A 627 -26.08 -23.38 -23.01
C MET A 627 -24.84 -23.25 -23.92
N LEU A 628 -24.09 -22.13 -23.84
CA LEU A 628 -22.88 -21.91 -24.63
C LEU A 628 -21.64 -22.60 -24.06
N LYS A 629 -21.65 -23.02 -22.79
CA LYS A 629 -20.50 -23.67 -22.14
C LYS A 629 -20.08 -24.94 -22.87
N LYS A 630 -21.00 -25.89 -23.10
CA LYS A 630 -20.69 -27.18 -23.74
C LYS A 630 -20.12 -27.02 -25.16
N PRO A 631 -20.73 -26.21 -26.06
CA PRO A 631 -20.13 -25.92 -27.37
C PRO A 631 -18.74 -25.30 -27.30
N LEU A 632 -18.49 -24.38 -26.36
CA LEU A 632 -17.18 -23.75 -26.18
C LEU A 632 -16.13 -24.76 -25.71
N LEU A 633 -16.46 -25.57 -24.70
CA LEU A 633 -15.60 -26.65 -24.21
C LEU A 633 -15.23 -27.65 -25.30
N LYS A 634 -16.20 -28.03 -26.15
CA LYS A 634 -15.94 -28.92 -27.29
C LYS A 634 -14.99 -28.30 -28.32
N LYS A 635 -15.03 -26.98 -28.52
CA LYS A 635 -14.14 -26.28 -29.48
C LYS A 635 -12.69 -26.20 -29.03
N ILE A 636 -12.46 -26.13 -27.72
CA ILE A 636 -11.10 -26.05 -27.16
C ILE A 636 -10.50 -27.42 -26.83
N LYS A 637 -11.29 -28.50 -26.96
CA LYS A 637 -10.83 -29.86 -26.69
C LYS A 637 -9.61 -30.23 -27.55
N GLY A 638 -8.60 -30.82 -26.94
CA GLY A 638 -7.33 -31.21 -27.57
C GLY A 638 -6.37 -30.04 -27.85
N THR A 639 -6.64 -28.85 -27.32
CA THR A 639 -5.77 -27.68 -27.49
C THR A 639 -4.99 -27.36 -26.21
N VAL A 640 -3.96 -26.51 -26.34
CA VAL A 640 -3.23 -25.96 -25.18
C VAL A 640 -4.16 -25.18 -24.25
N ILE A 641 -5.25 -24.58 -24.77
CA ILE A 641 -6.24 -23.86 -23.95
C ILE A 641 -6.93 -24.84 -22.99
N GLU A 642 -7.34 -26.03 -23.47
CA GLU A 642 -7.90 -27.05 -22.56
C GLU A 642 -6.88 -27.43 -21.49
N LYS A 643 -5.62 -27.65 -21.86
CA LYS A 643 -4.56 -28.00 -20.90
C LYS A 643 -4.43 -26.93 -19.81
N VAL A 644 -4.27 -25.66 -20.18
CA VAL A 644 -4.14 -24.55 -19.23
C VAL A 644 -5.38 -24.45 -18.32
N LEU A 645 -6.58 -24.57 -18.87
CA LEU A 645 -7.80 -24.53 -18.06
C LEU A 645 -7.93 -25.73 -17.10
N ARG A 646 -7.35 -26.89 -17.43
CA ARG A 646 -7.27 -28.04 -16.51
C ARG A 646 -6.18 -27.84 -15.45
N ASP A 647 -5.01 -27.36 -15.84
CA ASP A 647 -3.88 -27.09 -14.93
C ASP A 647 -4.26 -26.09 -13.81
N HIS A 648 -5.26 -25.24 -14.08
CA HIS A 648 -5.79 -24.23 -13.15
C HIS A 648 -7.21 -24.54 -12.63
N ASP A 649 -7.66 -25.81 -12.67
CA ASP A 649 -8.93 -26.28 -12.10
C ASP A 649 -10.22 -25.62 -12.62
N ILE A 650 -10.15 -24.92 -13.76
CA ILE A 650 -11.30 -24.35 -14.44
C ILE A 650 -12.10 -25.46 -15.12
N ILE A 651 -11.43 -26.42 -15.74
CA ILE A 651 -12.05 -27.61 -16.32
C ILE A 651 -11.62 -28.83 -15.51
N ARG A 652 -12.61 -29.57 -15.00
CA ARG A 652 -12.40 -30.80 -14.23
C ARG A 652 -12.85 -32.02 -14.99
N ASP A 653 -12.43 -33.18 -14.51
CA ASP A 653 -12.83 -34.46 -15.10
C ASP A 653 -14.36 -34.63 -15.06
N GLY A 654 -14.91 -35.03 -16.20
CA GLY A 654 -16.36 -35.15 -16.41
C GLY A 654 -17.07 -33.88 -16.92
N MET A 655 -16.38 -32.73 -17.07
CA MET A 655 -17.01 -31.49 -17.59
C MET A 655 -17.05 -31.39 -19.13
N ILE A 656 -16.29 -32.21 -19.87
CA ILE A 656 -16.18 -32.20 -21.34
C ILE A 656 -16.77 -33.45 -21.98
#